data_AF-A0AAV9Z9X3-F1
#
_entry.id   AF-A0AAV9Z9X3-F1
#
_cell.length_a   1.000
_cell.length_b   1.000
_cell.length_c   1.000
_cell.angle_alpha   90.00
_cell.angle_beta   90.00
_cell.angle_gamma   90.00
#
_symmetry.space_group_name_H-M   'P 1'
#
loop_
_entity.id
_entity.type
_entity.pdbx_description
1 polymer ?
#
loop_
_entity_poly.entity_id
_entity_poly.type
_entity_poly.pdbx_seq_one_letter_code
_entity_poly.pdbx_strand_id
1 'polypeptide(L)'
;MVDPQAFFDSLPSHIPRPVGILQPADARGKADPIRKELFASWNRLKSIVLAHEETIQKRWKKRTGIKRKQLLQEIAPTLPTEHAPEISALNDSEMHRSWKRNVFLFPYLNLEDLSINNGTQFLGLMHARAHYHPSAFAWFDSDVLSIGIVSGGITRYHGMDCTMVSFGDESTYGRVLEYNEQLDTTDQNSPTGSDLEFTLRESMSFGDGLVVLEAESKLMAFLLAAVSKILCDLDLNNPTPAPPLPPPIIPNINPSIQWQSSARLNALQPYGPPPGFSIDNIHAMIEAQYQLAIQHLADLRSEPIYFAETLQAYYDHRFDSIQGKTPPSLIQSRAVSLMLSDAYTFFAYYHVGRAAIEDFRPVSMQYPDGPPRACDLPADYEEALRRLHPILQCLEMHITKVHHQTLCSSSALREGLTIRSVDSNFAKHSISFARKPNDKLYSFLVLLLDQEQTHLWRLPRIFDQLDRLTQNPENHRRISPLIASFLTHWGVASDCKSIVERHRPAVEFNEKPEEGAQKRLQKWVPLLKDIMLGVGPDEQLAAKAFPVTKFVYPKGPKSSAWAEKCGRVDDAFIAFWTAADRILLNRCGKELFALGNELAPSTFERTDWAAVAAPKVVVRPKAGPDALAPFGGAAQSATGSEKPSFSAKTKVKTRGVAIAEEESATIPPPIEDADVHNRIPPIPVPAKTLKVFSTLFNAAKNEEVALQQSSVAWKDIQAAFVQVGFELIKTRGSAWTFRHLDGTKSVTVHEPHPEPTMRFWDARRFGRRLTRRFGWTLESFVLESAASA
;
A
#
# COMPACT_ATOMS: atom_id res chain seq x y z
N MET A 1 4.30 22.56 42.97
CA MET A 1 3.52 21.41 42.44
C MET A 1 2.06 21.70 42.67
N VAL A 2 1.24 21.61 41.63
CA VAL A 2 -0.23 21.62 41.76
C VAL A 2 -0.60 20.28 42.39
N ASP A 3 -1.43 20.28 43.44
CA ASP A 3 -2.01 19.05 43.99
C ASP A 3 -2.74 18.31 42.85
N PRO A 4 -2.31 17.11 42.43
CA PRO A 4 -2.91 16.44 41.28
C PRO A 4 -4.37 16.11 41.49
N GLN A 5 -4.82 15.92 42.73
CA GLN A 5 -6.24 15.77 43.03
C GLN A 5 -6.99 17.07 42.70
N ALA A 6 -6.50 18.21 43.17
CA ALA A 6 -7.05 19.53 42.82
C ALA A 6 -7.01 19.81 41.30
N PHE A 7 -5.97 19.34 40.59
CA PHE A 7 -5.92 19.43 39.12
C PHE A 7 -7.05 18.62 38.48
N PHE A 8 -7.21 17.33 38.79
CA PHE A 8 -8.28 16.50 38.22
C PHE A 8 -9.68 16.95 38.64
N ASP A 9 -9.83 17.52 39.84
CA ASP A 9 -11.09 18.08 40.32
C ASP A 9 -11.45 19.39 39.61
N SER A 10 -10.44 20.14 39.12
CA SER A 10 -10.65 21.36 38.32
C SER A 10 -11.08 21.09 36.87
N LEU A 11 -10.88 19.86 36.38
CA LEU A 11 -11.24 19.50 35.01
C LEU A 11 -12.77 19.38 34.84
N PRO A 12 -13.31 19.76 33.67
CA PRO A 12 -14.72 19.54 33.34
C PRO A 12 -15.16 18.10 33.59
N SER A 13 -16.41 17.90 34.03
CA SER A 13 -16.93 16.59 34.43
C SER A 13 -16.97 15.52 33.33
N HIS A 14 -16.88 15.93 32.06
CA HIS A 14 -16.84 15.05 30.90
C HIS A 14 -15.42 14.56 30.55
N ILE A 15 -14.38 15.06 31.24
CA ILE A 15 -13.01 14.56 31.07
C ILE A 15 -12.84 13.30 31.95
N PRO A 16 -12.40 12.17 31.39
CA PRO A 16 -12.16 10.95 32.16
C PRO A 16 -11.19 11.20 33.32
N ARG A 17 -11.61 10.80 34.54
CA ARG A 17 -10.77 10.88 35.75
C ARG A 17 -9.98 9.59 35.96
N PRO A 18 -8.79 9.66 36.58
CA PRO A 18 -8.10 8.45 36.98
C PRO A 18 -8.92 7.66 38.00
N VAL A 19 -8.75 6.33 38.01
CA VAL A 19 -9.36 5.43 39.00
C VAL A 19 -8.93 5.80 40.42
N GLY A 20 -7.70 6.29 40.54
CA GLY A 20 -7.12 6.82 41.76
C GLY A 20 -5.71 7.32 41.51
N ILE A 21 -5.21 8.12 42.45
CA ILE A 21 -3.82 8.61 42.47
C ILE A 21 -3.05 7.75 43.46
N LEU A 22 -1.96 7.14 43.02
CA LEU A 22 -1.16 6.21 43.83
C LEU A 22 0.23 6.79 44.09
N GLN A 23 0.69 6.67 45.34
CA GLN A 23 2.09 6.92 45.69
C GLN A 23 2.97 5.75 45.20
N PRO A 24 4.29 5.92 45.06
CA PRO A 24 5.18 4.90 44.53
C PRO A 24 5.09 3.52 45.21
N ALA A 25 4.94 3.49 46.54
CA ALA A 25 4.76 2.24 47.29
C ALA A 25 3.45 1.51 46.93
N ASP A 26 2.33 2.23 46.81
CA ASP A 26 1.04 1.66 46.43
C ASP A 26 1.04 1.22 44.96
N ALA A 27 1.73 1.99 44.10
CA ALA A 27 1.95 1.67 42.69
C ALA A 27 2.72 0.35 42.54
N ARG A 28 3.82 0.16 43.30
CA ARG A 28 4.55 -1.12 43.39
C ARG A 28 3.64 -2.25 43.88
N GLY A 29 2.85 -2.00 44.94
CA GLY A 29 1.87 -2.96 45.48
C GLY A 29 0.79 -3.41 44.48
N LYS A 30 0.46 -2.57 43.49
CA LYS A 30 -0.45 -2.91 42.39
C LYS A 30 0.25 -3.65 41.24
N ALA A 31 1.45 -3.22 40.85
CA ALA A 31 2.16 -3.76 39.70
C ALA A 31 2.81 -5.12 39.98
N ASP A 32 3.47 -5.30 41.14
CA ASP A 32 4.25 -6.49 41.45
C ASP A 32 3.46 -7.81 41.40
N PRO A 33 2.21 -7.90 41.91
CA PRO A 33 1.41 -9.12 41.80
C PRO A 33 1.11 -9.48 40.34
N ILE A 34 0.76 -8.49 39.52
CA ILE A 34 0.45 -8.68 38.10
C ILE A 34 1.72 -9.11 37.35
N ARG A 35 2.86 -8.49 37.65
CA ARG A 35 4.16 -8.87 37.08
C ARG A 35 4.51 -10.33 37.39
N LYS A 36 4.34 -10.75 38.65
CA LYS A 36 4.58 -12.14 39.07
C LYS A 36 3.67 -13.13 38.33
N GLU A 37 2.38 -12.81 38.22
CA GLU A 37 1.40 -13.64 37.49
C GLU A 37 1.73 -13.73 36.00
N LEU A 38 2.09 -12.61 35.37
CA LEU A 38 2.48 -12.54 33.97
C LEU A 38 3.64 -13.48 33.68
N PHE A 39 4.75 -13.39 34.42
CA PHE A 39 5.92 -14.21 34.17
C PHE A 39 5.70 -15.68 34.52
N ALA A 40 4.95 -15.98 35.58
CA ALA A 40 4.55 -17.36 35.88
C ALA A 40 3.75 -17.97 34.71
N SER A 41 2.78 -17.21 34.17
CA SER A 41 1.94 -17.65 33.06
C SER A 41 2.70 -17.74 31.75
N TRP A 42 3.56 -16.77 31.46
CA TRP A 42 4.39 -16.75 30.26
C TRP A 42 5.41 -17.90 30.25
N ASN A 43 6.14 -18.12 31.36
CA ASN A 43 7.08 -19.24 31.47
C ASN A 43 6.38 -20.59 31.32
N ARG A 44 5.18 -20.73 31.89
CA ARG A 44 4.35 -21.93 31.72
C ARG A 44 3.91 -22.12 30.26
N LEU A 45 3.42 -21.06 29.61
CA LEU A 45 2.97 -21.09 28.22
C LEU A 45 4.14 -21.44 27.29
N LYS A 46 5.25 -20.73 27.42
CA LYS A 46 6.50 -20.95 26.69
C LYS A 46 6.94 -22.40 26.79
N SER A 47 7.01 -22.95 28.01
CA SER A 47 7.43 -24.32 28.25
C SER A 47 6.51 -25.35 27.56
N ILE A 48 5.19 -25.18 27.66
CA ILE A 48 4.20 -26.07 27.00
C ILE A 48 4.28 -25.97 25.48
N VAL A 49 4.33 -24.75 24.95
CA VAL A 49 4.34 -24.52 23.50
C VAL A 49 5.63 -25.06 22.90
N LEU A 50 6.80 -24.75 23.45
CA LEU A 50 8.07 -25.25 22.93
C LEU A 50 8.16 -26.77 22.89
N ALA A 51 7.52 -27.48 23.83
CA ALA A 51 7.49 -28.94 23.85
C ALA A 51 6.46 -29.57 22.90
N HIS A 52 5.36 -28.87 22.61
CA HIS A 52 4.19 -29.48 21.96
C HIS A 52 3.65 -28.69 20.75
N GLU A 53 4.38 -27.70 20.25
CA GLU A 53 3.92 -26.79 19.20
C GLU A 53 3.43 -27.55 17.95
N GLU A 54 4.15 -28.58 17.52
CA GLU A 54 3.77 -29.40 16.36
C GLU A 54 2.40 -30.07 16.57
N THR A 55 2.19 -30.63 17.76
CA THR A 55 0.93 -31.28 18.16
C THR A 55 -0.20 -30.26 18.22
N ILE A 56 0.07 -29.07 18.79
CA ILE A 56 -0.90 -27.97 18.86
C ILE A 56 -1.31 -27.54 17.45
N GLN A 57 -0.35 -27.27 16.57
CA GLN A 57 -0.61 -26.87 15.19
C GLN A 57 -1.41 -27.94 14.44
N LYS A 58 -1.02 -29.22 14.53
CA LYS A 58 -1.73 -30.34 13.88
C LYS A 58 -3.18 -30.44 14.37
N ARG A 59 -3.40 -30.44 15.69
CA ARG A 59 -4.74 -30.57 16.28
C ARG A 59 -5.63 -29.36 15.96
N TRP A 60 -5.08 -28.15 16.04
CA TRP A 60 -5.84 -26.94 15.72
C TRP A 60 -6.20 -26.86 14.24
N LYS A 61 -5.27 -27.16 13.32
CA LYS A 61 -5.52 -27.20 11.87
C LYS A 61 -6.55 -28.28 11.49
N LYS A 62 -6.64 -29.38 12.23
CA LYS A 62 -7.65 -30.44 12.01
C LYS A 62 -9.07 -30.06 12.45
N ARG A 63 -9.25 -29.07 13.33
CA ARG A 63 -10.59 -28.61 13.76
C ARG A 63 -11.26 -27.80 12.65
N THR A 64 -12.56 -27.95 12.45
CA THR A 64 -13.30 -27.06 11.55
C THR A 64 -13.43 -25.67 12.16
N GLY A 65 -13.73 -24.64 11.35
CA GLY A 65 -13.96 -23.27 11.87
C GLY A 65 -15.03 -23.23 12.96
N ILE A 66 -16.11 -24.02 12.82
CA ILE A 66 -17.16 -24.14 13.85
C ILE A 66 -16.60 -24.71 15.16
N LYS A 67 -15.83 -25.81 15.08
CA LYS A 67 -15.23 -26.45 16.27
C LYS A 67 -14.18 -25.57 16.95
N ARG A 68 -13.48 -24.72 16.19
CA ARG A 68 -12.57 -23.70 16.75
C ARG A 68 -13.35 -22.67 17.54
N LYS A 69 -14.40 -22.08 16.95
CA LYS A 69 -15.27 -21.11 17.63
C LYS A 69 -15.88 -21.68 18.91
N GLN A 70 -16.39 -22.91 18.87
CA GLN A 70 -16.95 -23.59 20.04
C GLN A 70 -15.92 -23.71 21.17
N LEU A 71 -14.71 -24.19 20.87
CA LEU A 71 -13.65 -24.32 21.87
C LEU A 71 -13.25 -22.96 22.45
N LEU A 72 -13.13 -21.92 21.62
CA LEU A 72 -12.81 -20.57 22.08
C LEU A 72 -13.92 -19.99 22.98
N GLN A 73 -15.19 -20.27 22.66
CA GLN A 73 -16.35 -19.87 23.48
C GLN A 73 -16.43 -20.63 24.79
N GLU A 74 -16.02 -21.90 24.83
CA GLU A 74 -15.91 -22.66 26.09
C GLU A 74 -14.87 -22.04 27.04
N ILE A 75 -13.80 -21.45 26.50
CA ILE A 75 -12.74 -20.78 27.28
C ILE A 75 -13.16 -19.37 27.69
N ALA A 76 -13.71 -18.61 26.74
CA ALA A 76 -14.11 -17.23 26.94
C ALA A 76 -15.52 -17.02 26.34
N PRO A 77 -16.59 -17.24 27.12
CA PRO A 77 -17.96 -17.13 26.62
C PRO A 77 -18.34 -15.73 26.11
N THR A 78 -17.65 -14.70 26.61
CA THR A 78 -17.84 -13.29 26.26
C THR A 78 -16.98 -12.83 25.09
N LEU A 79 -16.27 -13.74 24.40
CA LEU A 79 -15.40 -13.38 23.28
C LEU A 79 -16.22 -12.76 22.14
N PRO A 80 -15.83 -11.59 21.62
CA PRO A 80 -16.52 -10.96 20.51
C PRO A 80 -16.57 -11.84 19.26
N THR A 81 -17.66 -11.72 18.50
CA THR A 81 -17.90 -12.58 17.33
C THR A 81 -17.22 -12.10 16.06
N GLU A 82 -17.00 -10.80 15.93
CA GLU A 82 -16.57 -10.11 14.70
C GLU A 82 -15.23 -9.41 14.90
N HIS A 83 -14.54 -9.19 13.77
CA HIS A 83 -13.32 -8.40 13.70
C HIS A 83 -13.55 -6.94 14.13
N ALA A 84 -12.55 -6.34 14.78
CA ALA A 84 -12.57 -4.97 15.28
C ALA A 84 -13.81 -4.63 16.15
N PRO A 85 -14.11 -5.44 17.20
CA PRO A 85 -15.30 -5.28 18.03
C PRO A 85 -15.36 -3.93 18.78
N GLU A 86 -14.22 -3.27 18.99
CA GLU A 86 -14.11 -1.94 19.57
C GLU A 86 -14.85 -0.86 18.76
N ILE A 87 -14.94 -1.03 17.44
CA ILE A 87 -15.62 -0.11 16.53
C ILE A 87 -17.11 -0.05 16.84
N SER A 88 -17.72 -1.22 17.03
CA SER A 88 -19.12 -1.31 17.42
C SER A 88 -19.34 -0.73 18.82
N ALA A 89 -18.41 -0.96 19.74
CA ALA A 89 -18.47 -0.43 21.10
C ALA A 89 -18.33 1.10 21.17
N LEU A 90 -17.66 1.75 20.21
CA LEU A 90 -17.57 3.21 20.16
C LEU A 90 -18.94 3.90 20.01
N ASN A 91 -19.95 3.21 19.47
CA ASN A 91 -21.31 3.74 19.37
C ASN A 91 -22.06 3.75 20.72
N ASP A 92 -21.57 3.04 21.72
CA ASP A 92 -22.18 2.99 23.05
C ASP A 92 -21.87 4.26 23.85
N SER A 93 -22.67 4.55 24.89
CA SER A 93 -22.29 5.62 25.85
C SER A 93 -21.04 5.21 26.63
N GLU A 94 -20.29 6.20 27.12
CA GLU A 94 -19.03 5.96 27.85
C GLU A 94 -19.18 4.94 29.00
N MET A 95 -20.26 5.06 29.78
CA MET A 95 -20.58 4.10 30.85
C MET A 95 -20.68 2.66 30.31
N HIS A 96 -21.38 2.47 29.19
CA HIS A 96 -21.53 1.14 28.57
C HIS A 96 -20.22 0.65 27.93
N ARG A 97 -19.37 1.55 27.42
CA ARG A 97 -18.02 1.19 26.95
C ARG A 97 -17.17 0.62 28.08
N SER A 98 -17.23 1.23 29.27
CA SER A 98 -16.48 0.76 30.44
C SER A 98 -16.86 -0.68 30.85
N TRP A 99 -18.13 -1.06 30.68
CA TRP A 99 -18.60 -2.44 30.92
C TRP A 99 -18.07 -3.44 29.88
N LYS A 100 -17.62 -2.95 28.73
CA LYS A 100 -17.00 -3.73 27.65
C LYS A 100 -15.48 -3.58 27.64
N ARG A 101 -14.83 -3.24 28.77
CA ARG A 101 -13.37 -3.01 28.89
C ARG A 101 -12.51 -4.04 28.12
N ASN A 102 -12.81 -5.33 28.21
CA ASN A 102 -12.03 -6.38 27.54
C ASN A 102 -12.03 -6.29 26.01
N VAL A 103 -13.06 -5.71 25.39
CA VAL A 103 -13.11 -5.42 23.96
C VAL A 103 -11.99 -4.45 23.57
N PHE A 104 -11.71 -3.47 24.43
CA PHE A 104 -10.67 -2.48 24.22
C PHE A 104 -9.28 -2.96 24.64
N LEU A 105 -9.18 -3.85 25.64
CA LEU A 105 -7.91 -4.49 26.00
C LEU A 105 -7.41 -5.40 24.87
N PHE A 106 -8.32 -6.10 24.19
CA PHE A 106 -7.99 -7.12 23.20
C PHE A 106 -8.85 -7.01 21.93
N PRO A 107 -8.73 -5.94 21.13
CA PRO A 107 -9.51 -5.78 19.91
C PRO A 107 -9.26 -6.89 18.87
N TYR A 108 -8.13 -7.58 18.98
CA TYR A 108 -7.76 -8.71 18.12
C TYR A 108 -8.19 -10.09 18.66
N LEU A 109 -8.71 -10.18 19.90
CA LEU A 109 -9.24 -11.45 20.43
C LEU A 109 -10.74 -11.56 20.08
N ASN A 110 -11.04 -12.11 18.90
CA ASN A 110 -12.40 -12.34 18.44
C ASN A 110 -12.53 -13.67 17.67
N LEU A 111 -13.76 -14.20 17.59
CA LEU A 111 -14.04 -15.50 16.98
C LEU A 111 -13.82 -15.53 15.47
N GLU A 112 -13.99 -14.40 14.78
CA GLU A 112 -13.74 -14.29 13.35
C GLU A 112 -12.25 -14.53 13.07
N ASP A 113 -11.38 -13.65 13.56
CA ASP A 113 -9.94 -13.71 13.30
C ASP A 113 -9.31 -15.02 13.80
N LEU A 114 -9.59 -15.43 15.04
CA LEU A 114 -8.97 -16.63 15.60
C LEU A 114 -9.39 -17.94 14.89
N SER A 115 -10.45 -17.92 14.07
CA SER A 115 -10.98 -19.11 13.40
C SER A 115 -10.84 -19.12 11.87
N ILE A 116 -10.58 -17.98 11.22
CA ILE A 116 -10.40 -17.89 9.76
C ILE A 116 -9.06 -18.50 9.30
N ASN A 117 -8.90 -18.70 7.99
CA ASN A 117 -7.65 -19.20 7.37
C ASN A 117 -7.08 -20.47 8.02
N ASN A 118 -7.95 -21.43 8.32
CA ASN A 118 -7.55 -22.66 9.02
C ASN A 118 -6.96 -22.42 10.44
N GLY A 119 -7.32 -21.29 11.07
CA GLY A 119 -6.91 -20.92 12.42
C GLY A 119 -5.45 -20.45 12.52
N THR A 120 -4.83 -20.02 11.43
CA THR A 120 -3.41 -19.59 11.42
C THR A 120 -3.15 -18.37 12.27
N GLN A 121 -4.08 -17.42 12.40
CA GLN A 121 -3.92 -16.24 13.27
C GLN A 121 -3.85 -16.63 14.74
N PHE A 122 -4.71 -17.55 15.20
CA PHE A 122 -4.62 -18.10 16.56
C PHE A 122 -3.28 -18.80 16.81
N LEU A 123 -2.80 -19.59 15.85
CA LEU A 123 -1.49 -20.24 15.95
C LEU A 123 -0.34 -19.22 15.94
N GLY A 124 -0.43 -18.19 15.12
CA GLY A 124 0.55 -17.10 15.06
C GLY A 124 0.63 -16.34 16.36
N LEU A 125 -0.52 -15.96 16.95
CA LEU A 125 -0.59 -15.34 18.26
C LEU A 125 0.04 -16.21 19.35
N MET A 126 -0.31 -17.49 19.39
CA MET A 126 0.27 -18.43 20.36
C MET A 126 1.79 -18.54 20.20
N HIS A 127 2.26 -18.73 18.97
CA HIS A 127 3.68 -18.80 18.65
C HIS A 127 4.40 -17.54 19.12
N ALA A 128 3.94 -16.37 18.68
CA ALA A 128 4.55 -15.09 19.01
C ALA A 128 4.60 -14.83 20.53
N ARG A 129 3.51 -15.09 21.24
CA ARG A 129 3.43 -14.84 22.69
C ARG A 129 4.18 -15.88 23.53
N ALA A 130 4.51 -17.04 22.98
CA ALA A 130 5.32 -18.06 23.66
C ALA A 130 6.83 -17.93 23.38
N HIS A 131 7.22 -17.47 22.20
CA HIS A 131 8.62 -17.41 21.76
C HIS A 131 9.33 -16.10 22.10
N TYR A 132 8.59 -14.99 22.22
CA TYR A 132 9.16 -13.68 22.54
C TYR A 132 8.82 -13.26 23.98
N HIS A 133 9.73 -12.52 24.62
CA HIS A 133 9.53 -12.00 25.97
C HIS A 133 8.42 -10.94 25.99
N PRO A 134 7.59 -10.85 27.06
CA PRO A 134 6.49 -9.87 27.13
C PRO A 134 6.94 -8.43 26.86
N SER A 135 8.09 -8.02 27.40
CA SER A 135 8.64 -6.67 27.19
C SER A 135 8.86 -6.28 25.72
N ALA A 136 9.00 -7.25 24.80
CA ALA A 136 9.13 -6.96 23.37
C ALA A 136 7.81 -6.43 22.76
N PHE A 137 6.65 -6.73 23.36
CA PHE A 137 5.34 -6.27 22.91
C PHE A 137 4.84 -5.03 23.66
N ALA A 138 5.51 -4.58 24.72
CA ALA A 138 5.00 -3.54 25.61
C ALA A 138 4.47 -2.30 24.88
N TRP A 139 5.25 -1.75 23.95
CA TRP A 139 4.85 -0.57 23.17
C TRP A 139 3.74 -0.86 22.17
N PHE A 140 3.76 -2.04 21.54
CA PHE A 140 2.68 -2.46 20.66
C PHE A 140 1.36 -2.60 21.43
N ASP A 141 1.40 -3.25 22.59
CA ASP A 141 0.21 -3.42 23.42
C ASP A 141 -0.27 -2.07 23.96
N SER A 142 0.63 -1.15 24.32
CA SER A 142 0.28 0.25 24.66
C SER A 142 -0.46 0.95 23.51
N ASP A 143 0.04 0.84 22.28
CA ASP A 143 -0.60 1.42 21.08
C ASP A 143 -2.00 0.84 20.84
N VAL A 144 -2.18 -0.47 21.05
CA VAL A 144 -3.47 -1.15 20.91
C VAL A 144 -4.52 -0.60 21.88
N LEU A 145 -4.11 -0.20 23.09
CA LEU A 145 -4.99 0.30 24.14
C LEU A 145 -5.46 1.75 23.89
N SER A 146 -4.82 2.49 22.97
CA SER A 146 -5.03 3.93 22.82
C SER A 146 -6.50 4.29 22.55
N ILE A 147 -7.20 3.53 21.70
CA ILE A 147 -8.62 3.79 21.40
C ILE A 147 -9.47 3.69 22.68
N GLY A 148 -9.25 2.66 23.50
CA GLY A 148 -10.01 2.44 24.72
C GLY A 148 -9.73 3.51 25.76
N ILE A 149 -8.48 3.93 25.88
CA ILE A 149 -8.08 5.00 26.79
C ILE A 149 -8.72 6.32 26.39
N VAL A 150 -8.57 6.73 25.12
CA VAL A 150 -9.07 8.03 24.64
C VAL A 150 -10.60 8.05 24.61
N SER A 151 -11.27 6.92 24.33
CA SER A 151 -12.73 6.84 24.29
C SER A 151 -13.42 6.60 25.64
N GLY A 152 -12.66 6.52 26.74
CA GLY A 152 -13.16 6.23 28.09
C GLY A 152 -13.55 4.75 28.33
N GLY A 153 -13.26 3.84 27.39
CA GLY A 153 -13.47 2.40 27.57
C GLY A 153 -12.47 1.75 28.53
N ILE A 154 -11.31 2.39 28.74
CA ILE A 154 -10.25 1.99 29.65
C ILE A 154 -9.91 3.18 30.56
N THR A 155 -10.29 3.06 31.84
CA THR A 155 -9.80 3.95 32.89
C THR A 155 -8.44 3.47 33.41
N ARG A 156 -7.62 4.43 33.87
CA ARG A 156 -6.23 4.23 34.32
C ARG A 156 -6.04 4.80 35.73
N TYR A 157 -5.06 4.28 36.46
CA TYR A 157 -4.55 4.96 37.65
C TYR A 157 -3.60 6.10 37.24
N HIS A 158 -3.38 7.06 38.13
CA HIS A 158 -2.30 8.02 38.02
C HIS A 158 -1.22 7.67 39.05
N GLY A 159 0.02 7.49 38.62
CA GLY A 159 1.16 7.27 39.52
C GLY A 159 1.82 8.61 39.84
N MET A 160 1.95 8.91 41.13
CA MET A 160 2.68 10.09 41.61
C MET A 160 4.17 9.80 41.60
N ASP A 161 4.96 10.70 41.01
CA ASP A 161 6.43 10.69 41.02
C ASP A 161 7.07 9.34 40.69
N CYS A 162 6.40 8.54 39.86
CA CYS A 162 6.87 7.22 39.46
C CYS A 162 6.52 6.87 38.01
N THR A 163 7.37 6.02 37.46
CA THR A 163 7.28 5.48 36.10
C THR A 163 7.28 3.96 36.15
N MET A 164 6.99 3.30 35.02
CA MET A 164 7.16 1.86 34.91
C MET A 164 8.02 1.46 33.71
N VAL A 165 9.05 0.66 33.97
CA VAL A 165 10.03 0.21 32.98
C VAL A 165 9.36 -0.68 31.92
N SER A 166 9.55 -0.36 30.64
CA SER A 166 8.85 -1.02 29.52
C SER A 166 9.72 -1.99 28.70
N PHE A 167 10.94 -2.30 29.18
CA PHE A 167 11.91 -3.15 28.46
C PHE A 167 12.73 -4.04 29.41
N GLY A 168 13.56 -4.88 28.81
CA GLY A 168 14.46 -5.81 29.50
C GLY A 168 13.79 -7.12 29.88
N ASP A 169 14.30 -7.79 30.91
CA ASP A 169 13.93 -9.14 31.32
C ASP A 169 12.95 -9.14 32.52
N GLU A 170 12.79 -10.30 33.18
CA GLU A 170 11.91 -10.47 34.34
C GLU A 170 12.29 -9.60 35.56
N SER A 171 13.55 -9.15 35.63
CA SER A 171 14.05 -8.31 36.73
C SER A 171 13.75 -6.82 36.54
N THR A 172 13.55 -6.38 35.30
CA THR A 172 13.33 -4.96 34.96
C THR A 172 11.93 -4.68 34.44
N TYR A 173 11.41 -5.49 33.52
CA TYR A 173 10.15 -5.18 32.82
C TYR A 173 8.97 -5.15 33.79
N GLY A 174 8.20 -4.06 33.79
CA GLY A 174 7.08 -3.88 34.71
C GLY A 174 7.49 -3.52 36.14
N ARG A 175 8.75 -3.15 36.38
CA ARG A 175 9.21 -2.60 37.65
C ARG A 175 8.83 -1.12 37.74
N VAL A 176 8.24 -0.74 38.86
CA VAL A 176 7.91 0.67 39.16
C VAL A 176 9.10 1.34 39.82
N LEU A 177 9.52 2.47 39.24
CA LEU A 177 10.62 3.29 39.74
C LEU A 177 10.10 4.66 40.17
N GLU A 178 10.59 5.15 41.30
CA GLU A 178 10.48 6.58 41.60
C GLU A 178 11.30 7.38 40.60
N TYR A 179 10.90 8.62 40.30
CA TYR A 179 11.61 9.43 39.30
C TYR A 179 13.09 9.66 39.62
N ASN A 180 13.46 9.69 40.91
CA ASN A 180 14.85 9.84 41.33
C ASN A 180 15.58 8.50 41.58
N GLU A 181 14.90 7.36 41.41
CA GLU A 181 15.48 6.03 41.61
C GLU A 181 16.20 5.57 40.34
N GLN A 182 17.43 5.05 40.49
CA GLN A 182 18.22 4.49 39.39
C GLN A 182 17.71 3.11 38.96
N LEU A 183 17.77 2.82 37.66
CA LEU A 183 17.45 1.49 37.12
C LEU A 183 18.44 0.40 37.62
N ASP A 184 19.72 0.69 37.66
CA ASP A 184 20.72 -0.17 38.29
C ASP A 184 21.36 0.59 39.44
N THR A 185 21.12 0.14 40.67
CA THR A 185 21.66 0.76 41.88
C THR A 185 23.16 0.50 42.06
N THR A 186 23.75 -0.36 41.23
CA THR A 186 25.19 -0.66 41.23
C THR A 186 25.98 0.20 40.24
N ASP A 187 25.31 0.85 39.29
CA ASP A 187 25.91 1.76 38.30
C ASP A 187 25.47 3.20 38.54
N GLN A 188 26.41 4.06 38.93
CA GLN A 188 26.14 5.49 39.17
C GLN A 188 25.71 6.24 37.91
N ASN A 189 26.02 5.73 36.71
CA ASN A 189 25.60 6.32 35.44
C ASN A 189 24.28 5.73 34.93
N SER A 190 23.67 4.80 35.67
CA SER A 190 22.38 4.25 35.29
C SER A 190 21.32 5.35 35.23
N PRO A 191 20.45 5.36 34.22
CA PRO A 191 19.35 6.32 34.14
C PRO A 191 18.40 6.17 35.32
N THR A 192 17.85 7.29 35.74
CA THR A 192 16.78 7.35 36.75
C THR A 192 15.41 7.07 36.12
N GLY A 193 14.38 6.87 36.94
CA GLY A 193 13.00 6.79 36.45
C GLY A 193 12.57 8.02 35.63
N SER A 194 13.03 9.21 36.00
CA SER A 194 12.80 10.45 35.24
C SER A 194 13.49 10.42 33.87
N ASP A 195 14.74 9.97 33.82
CA ASP A 195 15.50 9.87 32.56
C ASP A 195 14.83 8.87 31.62
N LEU A 196 14.38 7.73 32.15
CA LEU A 196 13.69 6.70 31.36
C LEU A 196 12.37 7.20 30.77
N GLU A 197 11.59 8.03 31.49
CA GLU A 197 10.28 8.49 31.01
C GLU A 197 10.40 9.69 30.08
N PHE A 198 11.14 10.71 30.49
CA PHE A 198 11.11 12.02 29.84
C PHE A 198 12.24 12.22 28.84
N THR A 199 13.40 11.58 29.05
CA THR A 199 14.58 11.74 28.19
C THR A 199 14.69 10.60 27.17
N LEU A 200 14.79 9.37 27.65
CA LEU A 200 15.05 8.17 26.82
C LEU A 200 13.75 7.56 26.25
N ARG A 201 12.62 7.81 26.91
CA ARG A 201 11.27 7.28 26.58
C ARG A 201 11.25 5.76 26.47
N GLU A 202 11.88 5.11 27.44
CA GLU A 202 11.97 3.66 27.57
C GLU A 202 11.18 3.12 28.77
N SER A 203 10.57 4.02 29.55
CA SER A 203 9.48 3.69 30.45
C SER A 203 8.17 4.29 29.95
N MET A 204 7.08 3.89 30.58
CA MET A 204 5.75 4.45 30.38
C MET A 204 5.26 5.06 31.67
N SER A 205 4.32 6.01 31.56
CA SER A 205 3.53 6.43 32.70
C SER A 205 2.98 5.20 33.43
N PHE A 206 3.00 5.21 34.77
CA PHE A 206 2.50 4.09 35.57
C PHE A 206 1.10 3.63 35.14
N GLY A 207 0.22 4.60 34.84
CA GLY A 207 -1.15 4.35 34.41
C GLY A 207 -1.26 3.55 33.12
N ASP A 208 -0.43 3.85 32.12
CA ASP A 208 -0.42 3.13 30.85
C ASP A 208 0.22 1.76 31.00
N GLY A 209 1.40 1.71 31.61
CA GLY A 209 2.12 0.46 31.76
C GLY A 209 1.32 -0.55 32.59
N LEU A 210 0.62 -0.13 33.65
CA LEU A 210 -0.17 -1.05 34.48
C LEU A 210 -1.27 -1.74 33.66
N VAL A 211 -1.92 -1.02 32.74
CA VAL A 211 -2.93 -1.59 31.85
C VAL A 211 -2.29 -2.51 30.81
N VAL A 212 -1.08 -2.21 30.33
CA VAL A 212 -0.31 -3.12 29.48
C VAL A 212 -0.02 -4.44 30.21
N LEU A 213 0.50 -4.39 31.44
CA LEU A 213 0.75 -5.60 32.25
C LEU A 213 -0.53 -6.39 32.52
N GLU A 214 -1.64 -5.70 32.82
CA GLU A 214 -2.96 -6.33 32.97
C GLU A 214 -3.38 -7.06 31.68
N ALA A 215 -3.21 -6.40 30.52
CA ALA A 215 -3.56 -6.95 29.23
C ALA A 215 -2.73 -8.20 28.92
N GLU A 216 -1.40 -8.12 29.04
CA GLU A 216 -0.51 -9.25 28.78
C GLU A 216 -0.78 -10.43 29.71
N SER A 217 -0.99 -10.19 31.02
CA SER A 217 -1.28 -11.25 31.99
C SER A 217 -2.56 -12.01 31.62
N LYS A 218 -3.64 -11.29 31.33
CA LYS A 218 -4.91 -11.89 30.88
C LYS A 218 -4.79 -12.62 29.54
N LEU A 219 -3.99 -12.10 28.62
CA LEU A 219 -3.72 -12.78 27.35
C LEU A 219 -2.99 -14.11 27.59
N MET A 220 -1.98 -14.15 28.46
CA MET A 220 -1.29 -15.41 28.80
C MET A 220 -2.26 -16.41 29.42
N ALA A 221 -3.14 -15.98 30.33
CA ALA A 221 -4.15 -16.83 30.93
C ALA A 221 -5.12 -17.43 29.89
N PHE A 222 -5.58 -16.62 28.94
CA PHE A 222 -6.42 -17.08 27.82
C PHE A 222 -5.70 -18.13 26.96
N LEU A 223 -4.44 -17.86 26.58
CA LEU A 223 -3.64 -18.77 25.75
C LEU A 223 -3.35 -20.08 26.50
N LEU A 224 -3.04 -20.03 27.80
CA LEU A 224 -2.86 -21.21 28.66
C LEU A 224 -4.11 -22.08 28.72
N ALA A 225 -5.29 -21.48 28.91
CA ALA A 225 -6.55 -22.21 28.89
C ALA A 225 -6.79 -22.88 27.53
N ALA A 226 -6.44 -22.20 26.43
CA ALA A 226 -6.56 -22.74 25.09
C ALA A 226 -5.62 -23.92 24.83
N VAL A 227 -4.33 -23.81 25.15
CA VAL A 227 -3.38 -24.94 24.95
C VAL A 227 -3.74 -26.12 25.85
N SER A 228 -4.21 -25.87 27.07
CA SER A 228 -4.65 -26.93 27.99
C SER A 228 -5.86 -27.71 27.43
N LYS A 229 -6.80 -27.02 26.79
CA LYS A 229 -7.93 -27.67 26.11
C LYS A 229 -7.53 -28.41 24.82
N ILE A 230 -6.53 -27.91 24.09
CA ILE A 230 -6.02 -28.55 22.88
C ILE A 230 -5.23 -29.82 23.21
N LEU A 231 -4.52 -29.82 24.34
CA LEU A 231 -3.63 -30.90 24.83
C LEU A 231 -4.22 -31.63 26.05
N CYS A 232 -5.54 -31.73 26.14
CA CYS A 232 -6.23 -32.22 27.34
C CYS A 232 -5.88 -33.66 27.77
N ASP A 233 -5.26 -34.44 26.89
CA ASP A 233 -4.79 -35.81 27.09
C ASP A 233 -3.31 -35.92 27.47
N LEU A 234 -2.56 -34.81 27.51
CA LEU A 234 -1.13 -34.81 27.84
C LEU A 234 -0.88 -34.25 29.25
N ASP A 235 0.18 -34.75 29.92
CA ASP A 235 0.68 -34.12 31.15
C ASP A 235 1.50 -32.88 30.81
N LEU A 236 0.96 -31.71 31.13
CA LEU A 236 1.58 -30.42 30.87
C LEU A 236 2.47 -29.93 32.01
N ASN A 237 2.62 -30.71 33.09
CA ASN A 237 3.42 -30.29 34.25
C ASN A 237 4.92 -30.39 34.01
N ASN A 238 5.35 -31.41 33.26
CA ASN A 238 6.76 -31.70 32.99
C ASN A 238 6.99 -31.86 31.47
N PRO A 239 6.80 -30.81 30.67
CA PRO A 239 6.97 -30.87 29.23
C PRO A 239 8.44 -31.14 28.87
N THR A 240 8.68 -32.02 27.90
CA THR A 240 10.05 -32.30 27.40
C THR A 240 10.39 -31.32 26.28
N PRO A 241 11.53 -30.62 26.33
CA PRO A 241 11.90 -29.64 25.31
C PRO A 241 11.98 -30.27 23.91
N ALA A 242 11.41 -29.59 22.91
CA ALA A 242 11.56 -29.92 21.50
C ALA A 242 12.22 -28.73 20.77
N PRO A 243 12.82 -28.96 19.58
CA PRO A 243 13.33 -27.87 18.77
C PRO A 243 12.21 -26.87 18.41
N PRO A 244 12.48 -25.56 18.48
CA PRO A 244 11.48 -24.54 18.15
C PRO A 244 11.05 -24.65 16.68
N LEU A 245 9.75 -24.53 16.43
CA LEU A 245 9.22 -24.45 15.07
C LEU A 245 9.33 -23.03 14.52
N PRO A 246 9.41 -22.85 13.18
CA PRO A 246 9.28 -21.52 12.59
C PRO A 246 7.86 -20.96 12.80
N PRO A 247 7.71 -19.62 12.77
CA PRO A 247 6.41 -18.98 12.93
C PRO A 247 5.40 -19.48 11.88
N PRO A 248 4.13 -19.70 12.27
CA PRO A 248 3.08 -20.06 11.32
C PRO A 248 2.94 -19.00 10.23
N ILE A 249 2.98 -19.43 8.96
CA ILE A 249 2.68 -18.55 7.84
C ILE A 249 1.20 -18.21 7.90
N ILE A 250 0.89 -16.96 8.23
CA ILE A 250 -0.46 -16.43 8.11
C ILE A 250 -0.65 -16.10 6.62
N PRO A 251 -1.46 -16.88 5.88
CA PRO A 251 -1.66 -16.60 4.48
C PRO A 251 -2.25 -15.21 4.35
N ASN A 252 -1.70 -14.45 3.41
CA ASN A 252 -2.35 -13.27 2.89
C ASN A 252 -3.76 -13.68 2.47
N ILE A 253 -4.77 -13.12 3.14
CA ILE A 253 -6.17 -13.51 2.94
C ILE A 253 -6.49 -13.31 1.46
N ASN A 254 -6.70 -14.45 0.81
CA ASN A 254 -7.34 -14.64 -0.47
C ASN A 254 -6.61 -14.05 -1.71
N PRO A 255 -6.04 -14.88 -2.60
CA PRO A 255 -5.64 -14.44 -3.95
C PRO A 255 -6.83 -14.00 -4.82
N SER A 256 -8.06 -14.07 -4.30
CA SER A 256 -9.27 -13.64 -5.01
C SER A 256 -9.68 -12.19 -4.85
N ILE A 257 -9.02 -11.38 -4.00
CA ILE A 257 -9.38 -9.98 -3.79
C ILE A 257 -8.15 -9.07 -3.84
N GLN A 258 -8.36 -7.93 -4.50
CA GLN A 258 -7.41 -7.01 -5.11
C GLN A 258 -6.91 -5.87 -4.22
N TRP A 259 -7.14 -5.92 -2.92
CA TRP A 259 -6.76 -4.84 -2.00
C TRP A 259 -6.20 -5.44 -0.72
N GLN A 260 -4.90 -5.25 -0.50
CA GLN A 260 -4.28 -5.35 0.81
C GLN A 260 -3.46 -4.08 0.93
N SER A 261 -3.96 -3.11 1.68
CA SER A 261 -3.12 -2.04 2.17
C SER A 261 -2.27 -2.59 3.33
N SER A 262 -1.17 -1.94 3.64
CA SER A 262 -0.41 -2.26 4.85
C SER A 262 -1.22 -2.05 6.13
N ALA A 263 -2.39 -1.40 6.09
CA ALA A 263 -3.31 -1.37 7.20
C ALA A 263 -3.81 -2.78 7.56
N ARG A 264 -4.01 -3.66 6.57
CA ARG A 264 -4.32 -5.06 6.84
C ARG A 264 -3.14 -5.79 7.47
N LEU A 265 -1.90 -5.48 7.07
CA LEU A 265 -0.69 -5.99 7.74
C LEU A 265 -0.61 -5.47 9.18
N ASN A 266 -0.97 -4.21 9.44
CA ASN A 266 -1.05 -3.65 10.79
C ASN A 266 -2.12 -4.38 11.63
N ALA A 267 -3.28 -4.71 11.06
CA ALA A 267 -4.29 -5.54 11.73
C ALA A 267 -3.81 -6.98 12.02
N LEU A 268 -2.76 -7.45 11.34
CA LEU A 268 -2.14 -8.75 11.57
C LEU A 268 -0.99 -8.74 12.59
N GLN A 269 -0.46 -7.56 12.98
CA GLN A 269 0.62 -7.42 13.96
C GLN A 269 0.39 -8.19 15.27
N PRO A 270 -0.83 -8.27 15.86
CA PRO A 270 -1.04 -9.04 17.08
C PRO A 270 -0.71 -10.54 16.95
N TYR A 271 -0.75 -11.09 15.73
CA TYR A 271 -0.58 -12.51 15.46
C TYR A 271 0.83 -12.86 14.95
N GLY A 272 1.75 -11.90 14.91
CA GLY A 272 3.10 -12.07 14.38
C GLY A 272 4.18 -11.74 15.42
N PRO A 273 5.47 -11.76 15.01
CA PRO A 273 6.58 -11.29 15.84
C PRO A 273 6.36 -9.85 16.35
N PRO A 274 7.02 -9.45 17.46
CA PRO A 274 6.93 -8.09 17.97
C PRO A 274 7.19 -7.05 16.87
N PRO A 275 6.26 -6.10 16.64
CA PRO A 275 6.49 -5.08 15.63
C PRO A 275 7.55 -4.10 16.13
N GLY A 276 8.54 -3.82 15.28
CA GLY A 276 9.65 -2.92 15.62
C GLY A 276 10.04 -2.02 14.45
N PHE A 277 11.08 -1.23 14.69
CA PHE A 277 11.75 -0.47 13.64
C PHE A 277 12.38 -1.42 12.62
N SER A 278 12.19 -1.10 11.33
CA SER A 278 12.85 -1.80 10.23
C SER A 278 13.07 -0.83 9.09
N ILE A 279 14.33 -0.44 8.88
CA ILE A 279 14.70 0.42 7.77
C ILE A 279 14.40 -0.25 6.42
N ASP A 280 14.51 -1.58 6.33
CA ASP A 280 14.23 -2.31 5.09
C ASP A 280 12.75 -2.29 4.73
N ASN A 281 11.85 -2.35 5.72
CA ASN A 281 10.42 -2.17 5.48
C ASN A 281 10.12 -0.76 4.95
N ILE A 282 10.71 0.28 5.57
CA ILE A 282 10.56 1.67 5.10
C ILE A 282 11.10 1.79 3.67
N HIS A 283 12.29 1.23 3.40
CA HIS A 283 12.91 1.22 2.08
C HIS A 283 12.03 0.56 1.04
N ALA A 284 11.49 -0.63 1.32
CA ALA A 284 10.62 -1.37 0.40
C ALA A 284 9.36 -0.56 0.04
N MET A 285 8.78 0.16 1.01
CA MET A 285 7.61 1.00 0.79
C MET A 285 7.94 2.25 -0.03
N ILE A 286 9.01 2.98 0.33
CA ILE A 286 9.44 4.20 -0.36
C ILE A 286 9.93 3.90 -1.78
N GLU A 287 10.74 2.86 -1.96
CA GLU A 287 11.23 2.46 -3.29
C GLU A 287 10.08 2.04 -4.21
N ALA A 288 9.11 1.28 -3.71
CA ALA A 288 7.95 0.91 -4.52
C ALA A 288 7.16 2.14 -4.99
N GLN A 289 6.95 3.14 -4.12
CA GLN A 289 6.28 4.37 -4.50
C GLN A 289 7.12 5.25 -5.42
N TYR A 290 8.43 5.28 -5.22
CA TYR A 290 9.36 6.00 -6.08
C TYR A 290 9.31 5.46 -7.52
N GLN A 291 9.37 4.14 -7.68
CA GLN A 291 9.26 3.48 -8.99
C GLN A 291 7.90 3.74 -9.66
N LEU A 292 6.82 3.81 -8.88
CA LEU A 292 5.49 4.15 -9.37
C LEU A 292 5.39 5.63 -9.78
N ALA A 293 6.00 6.54 -9.02
CA ALA A 293 6.00 7.96 -9.33
C ALA A 293 6.79 8.28 -10.61
N ILE A 294 7.97 7.66 -10.78
CA ILE A 294 8.72 7.72 -12.05
C ILE A 294 7.84 7.22 -13.20
N GLN A 295 7.20 6.07 -13.02
CA GLN A 295 6.37 5.50 -14.07
C GLN A 295 5.16 6.38 -14.39
N HIS A 296 4.54 6.99 -13.38
CA HIS A 296 3.43 7.92 -13.53
C HIS A 296 3.85 9.13 -14.38
N LEU A 297 4.99 9.75 -14.07
CA LEU A 297 5.55 10.85 -14.87
C LEU A 297 5.82 10.42 -16.31
N ALA A 298 6.44 9.25 -16.50
CA ALA A 298 6.72 8.72 -17.83
C ALA A 298 5.43 8.48 -18.63
N ASP A 299 4.44 7.82 -18.05
CA ASP A 299 3.17 7.51 -18.72
C ASP A 299 2.39 8.79 -19.05
N LEU A 300 2.38 9.79 -18.17
CA LEU A 300 1.77 11.09 -18.46
C LEU A 300 2.39 11.75 -19.70
N ARG A 301 3.69 11.54 -19.92
CA ARG A 301 4.50 12.14 -21.00
C ARG A 301 4.59 11.29 -22.27
N SER A 302 4.19 10.02 -22.23
CA SER A 302 4.28 9.10 -23.36
C SER A 302 2.95 8.49 -23.81
N GLU A 303 1.88 8.57 -23.00
CA GLU A 303 0.59 7.93 -23.28
C GLU A 303 -0.57 8.95 -23.31
N PRO A 304 -1.04 9.38 -24.51
CA PRO A 304 -2.11 10.37 -24.63
C PRO A 304 -3.42 9.99 -23.92
N ILE A 305 -3.82 8.71 -24.00
CA ILE A 305 -5.05 8.22 -23.34
C ILE A 305 -4.89 8.27 -21.81
N TYR A 306 -3.75 7.85 -21.27
CA TYR A 306 -3.53 7.88 -19.83
C TYR A 306 -3.50 9.31 -19.29
N PHE A 307 -2.85 10.21 -20.02
CA PHE A 307 -2.89 11.64 -19.74
C PHE A 307 -4.34 12.16 -19.70
N ALA A 308 -5.15 11.81 -20.70
CA ALA A 308 -6.56 12.22 -20.78
C ALA A 308 -7.38 11.71 -19.58
N GLU A 309 -7.28 10.43 -19.26
CA GLU A 309 -8.00 9.79 -18.15
C GLU A 309 -7.58 10.36 -16.80
N THR A 310 -6.28 10.58 -16.60
CA THR A 310 -5.73 11.18 -15.37
C THR A 310 -6.24 12.62 -15.22
N LEU A 311 -6.12 13.44 -16.26
CA LEU A 311 -6.57 14.82 -16.23
C LEU A 311 -8.09 14.92 -16.02
N GLN A 312 -8.87 14.04 -16.64
CA GLN A 312 -10.31 13.96 -16.40
C GLN A 312 -10.62 13.63 -14.94
N ALA A 313 -9.88 12.69 -14.34
CA ALA A 313 -10.05 12.37 -12.92
C ALA A 313 -9.78 13.59 -12.04
N TYR A 314 -8.72 14.36 -12.30
CA TYR A 314 -8.44 15.60 -11.58
C TYR A 314 -9.53 16.66 -11.77
N TYR A 315 -10.07 16.80 -12.98
CA TYR A 315 -11.19 17.69 -13.28
C TYR A 315 -12.47 17.28 -12.54
N ASP A 316 -12.80 15.99 -12.56
CA ASP A 316 -13.99 15.44 -11.92
C ASP A 316 -13.94 15.59 -10.40
N HIS A 317 -12.76 15.55 -9.79
CA HIS A 317 -12.57 15.75 -8.34
C HIS A 317 -12.37 17.23 -7.94
N ARG A 318 -12.65 18.18 -8.84
CA ARG A 318 -12.68 19.60 -8.47
C ARG A 318 -13.99 19.92 -7.75
N PHE A 319 -13.88 20.41 -6.52
CA PHE A 319 -15.03 20.90 -5.76
C PHE A 319 -15.73 22.08 -6.44
N ASP A 320 -14.98 22.91 -7.17
CA ASP A 320 -15.48 24.08 -7.91
C ASP A 320 -16.57 23.67 -8.93
N SER A 321 -16.46 22.46 -9.49
CA SER A 321 -17.44 21.88 -10.42
C SER A 321 -18.78 21.57 -9.75
N ILE A 322 -18.80 21.40 -8.42
CA ILE A 322 -20.00 21.07 -7.64
C ILE A 322 -20.77 22.35 -7.28
N GLN A 323 -20.08 23.46 -7.01
CA GLN A 323 -20.74 24.73 -6.63
C GLN A 323 -21.47 25.42 -7.79
N GLY A 324 -21.10 25.11 -9.04
CA GLY A 324 -21.71 25.66 -10.26
C GLY A 324 -21.47 27.16 -10.51
N LYS A 325 -20.74 27.85 -9.63
CA LYS A 325 -20.46 29.31 -9.75
C LYS A 325 -19.10 29.63 -10.37
N THR A 326 -18.19 28.67 -10.42
CA THR A 326 -16.82 28.88 -10.92
C THR A 326 -16.79 28.72 -12.44
N PRO A 327 -16.16 29.66 -13.21
CA PRO A 327 -16.04 29.53 -14.65
C PRO A 327 -15.34 28.22 -15.06
N PRO A 328 -15.82 27.48 -16.09
CA PRO A 328 -15.21 26.23 -16.52
C PRO A 328 -13.71 26.33 -16.86
N SER A 329 -13.27 27.44 -17.46
CA SER A 329 -11.86 27.70 -17.79
C SER A 329 -10.96 27.70 -16.55
N LEU A 330 -11.42 28.26 -15.43
CA LEU A 330 -10.68 28.30 -14.18
C LEU A 330 -10.62 26.91 -13.52
N ILE A 331 -11.71 26.14 -13.59
CA ILE A 331 -11.75 24.75 -13.11
C ILE A 331 -10.74 23.89 -13.88
N GLN A 332 -10.76 23.99 -15.20
CA GLN A 332 -9.82 23.30 -16.11
C GLN A 332 -8.37 23.67 -15.80
N SER A 333 -8.10 24.97 -15.64
CA SER A 333 -6.77 25.49 -15.31
C SER A 333 -6.24 24.97 -13.97
N ARG A 334 -7.09 24.94 -12.94
CA ARG A 334 -6.75 24.37 -11.63
C ARG A 334 -6.55 22.85 -11.69
N ALA A 335 -7.34 22.12 -12.48
CA ALA A 335 -7.20 20.69 -12.66
C ALA A 335 -5.85 20.30 -13.28
N VAL A 336 -5.45 20.99 -14.36
CA VAL A 336 -4.13 20.77 -15.00
C VAL A 336 -3.00 21.08 -14.03
N SER A 337 -3.10 22.21 -13.34
CA SER A 337 -2.07 22.67 -12.40
C SER A 337 -1.88 21.68 -11.25
N LEU A 338 -2.98 21.17 -10.68
CA LEU A 338 -2.93 20.21 -9.59
C LEU A 338 -2.35 18.87 -10.05
N MET A 339 -2.78 18.35 -11.21
CA MET A 339 -2.23 17.10 -11.76
C MET A 339 -0.71 17.18 -11.97
N LEU A 340 -0.22 18.27 -12.54
CA LEU A 340 1.22 18.46 -12.75
C LEU A 340 1.96 18.64 -11.42
N SER A 341 1.41 19.42 -10.50
CA SER A 341 1.99 19.64 -9.17
C SER A 341 2.13 18.34 -8.39
N ASP A 342 1.07 17.53 -8.33
CA ASP A 342 1.05 16.26 -7.60
C ASP A 342 2.08 15.28 -8.19
N ALA A 343 2.09 15.12 -9.52
CA ALA A 343 2.98 14.17 -10.19
C ALA A 343 4.46 14.41 -9.87
N TYR A 344 4.90 15.68 -9.92
CA TYR A 344 6.28 16.05 -9.59
C TYR A 344 6.54 16.06 -8.07
N THR A 345 5.57 16.46 -7.26
CA THR A 345 5.72 16.54 -5.81
C THR A 345 5.89 15.16 -5.18
N PHE A 346 5.03 14.19 -5.54
CA PHE A 346 5.16 12.83 -5.03
C PHE A 346 6.48 12.19 -5.47
N PHE A 347 6.84 12.34 -6.74
CA PHE A 347 8.13 11.89 -7.26
C PHE A 347 9.31 12.43 -6.44
N ALA A 348 9.33 13.74 -6.18
CA ALA A 348 10.40 14.39 -5.46
C ALA A 348 10.49 13.92 -4.00
N TYR A 349 9.37 13.82 -3.28
CA TYR A 349 9.38 13.34 -1.90
C TYR A 349 9.86 11.89 -1.80
N TYR A 350 9.43 11.01 -2.70
CA TYR A 350 9.91 9.62 -2.69
C TYR A 350 11.38 9.51 -3.09
N HIS A 351 11.86 10.34 -4.02
CA HIS A 351 13.28 10.42 -4.35
C HIS A 351 14.12 10.83 -3.14
N VAL A 352 13.73 11.91 -2.45
CA VAL A 352 14.42 12.41 -1.25
C VAL A 352 14.36 11.40 -0.12
N GLY A 353 13.19 10.79 0.12
CA GLY A 353 13.02 9.75 1.12
C GLY A 353 13.92 8.55 0.87
N ARG A 354 14.03 8.10 -0.38
CA ARG A 354 14.93 7.02 -0.78
C ARG A 354 16.40 7.38 -0.52
N ALA A 355 16.84 8.56 -0.95
CA ALA A 355 18.20 9.02 -0.74
C ALA A 355 18.55 9.11 0.76
N ALA A 356 17.63 9.58 1.59
CA ALA A 356 17.83 9.65 3.04
C ALA A 356 17.94 8.26 3.69
N ILE A 357 17.24 7.26 3.17
CA ILE A 357 17.36 5.86 3.62
C ILE A 357 18.72 5.27 3.18
N GLU A 358 19.15 5.55 1.96
CA GLU A 358 20.48 5.16 1.47
C GLU A 358 21.60 5.79 2.30
N ASP A 359 21.43 7.05 2.74
CA ASP A 359 22.37 7.73 3.65
C ASP A 359 22.35 7.13 5.09
N PHE A 360 21.22 6.55 5.55
CA PHE A 360 21.10 5.92 6.88
C PHE A 360 21.72 4.51 6.94
N ARG A 361 21.65 3.75 5.84
CA ARG A 361 22.04 2.33 5.80
C ARG A 361 23.47 2.03 6.29
N PRO A 362 24.52 2.80 5.93
CA PRO A 362 25.87 2.56 6.43
C PRO A 362 25.98 2.76 7.94
N VAL A 363 25.22 3.69 8.52
CA VAL A 363 25.21 3.96 9.96
C VAL A 363 24.48 2.83 10.70
N SER A 364 23.34 2.37 10.17
CA SER A 364 22.61 1.25 10.79
C SER A 364 23.36 -0.07 10.77
N MET A 365 24.22 -0.30 9.76
CA MET A 365 25.05 -1.51 9.67
C MET A 365 26.09 -1.62 10.80
N GLN A 366 26.42 -0.53 11.48
CA GLN A 366 27.31 -0.54 12.66
C GLN A 366 26.60 -1.11 13.90
N TYR A 367 25.26 -1.19 13.88
CA TYR A 367 24.41 -1.62 14.99
C TYR A 367 23.38 -2.68 14.51
N PRO A 368 23.82 -3.90 14.16
CA PRO A 368 22.94 -4.93 13.57
C PRO A 368 21.79 -5.35 14.48
N ASP A 369 22.01 -5.35 15.80
CA ASP A 369 21.01 -5.65 16.83
C ASP A 369 20.30 -4.39 17.36
N GLY A 370 20.56 -3.24 16.73
CA GLY A 370 20.18 -1.92 17.21
C GLY A 370 21.17 -1.33 18.21
N PRO A 371 21.06 -0.02 18.49
CA PRO A 371 21.88 0.66 19.48
C PRO A 371 21.51 0.17 20.91
N PRO A 372 22.42 0.31 21.89
CA PRO A 372 22.14 -0.07 23.27
C PRO A 372 20.91 0.65 23.84
N ARG A 373 20.22 -0.04 24.76
CA ARG A 373 19.07 0.49 25.50
C ARG A 373 19.56 1.18 26.78
N ALA A 374 18.71 1.98 27.39
CA ALA A 374 18.94 2.72 28.64
C ALA A 374 20.05 3.79 28.54
N CYS A 375 20.36 4.27 27.34
CA CYS A 375 21.37 5.30 27.11
C CYS A 375 21.01 6.15 25.89
N ASP A 376 21.71 7.28 25.75
CA ASP A 376 21.61 8.12 24.56
C ASP A 376 22.03 7.34 23.30
N LEU A 377 21.40 7.69 22.18
CA LEU A 377 21.79 7.15 20.89
C LEU A 377 23.15 7.71 20.45
N PRO A 378 23.95 6.92 19.70
CA PRO A 378 25.10 7.45 19.00
C PRO A 378 24.70 8.64 18.12
N ALA A 379 25.44 9.75 18.22
CA ALA A 379 25.03 11.02 17.63
C ALA A 379 24.83 10.96 16.10
N ASP A 380 25.66 10.18 15.40
CA ASP A 380 25.56 9.96 13.96
C ASP A 380 24.34 9.11 13.58
N TYR A 381 24.03 8.07 14.36
CA TYR A 381 22.85 7.23 14.21
C TYR A 381 21.56 8.05 14.45
N GLU A 382 21.53 8.81 15.54
CA GLU A 382 20.39 9.64 15.92
C GLU A 382 20.13 10.72 14.87
N GLU A 383 21.17 11.42 14.42
CA GLU A 383 21.10 12.43 13.37
C GLU A 383 20.60 11.83 12.05
N ALA A 384 21.07 10.65 11.66
CA ALA A 384 20.63 9.99 10.44
C ALA A 384 19.17 9.53 10.54
N LEU A 385 18.69 9.06 11.71
CA LEU A 385 17.28 8.75 11.96
C LEU A 385 16.41 10.02 11.93
N ARG A 386 16.88 11.13 12.52
CA ARG A 386 16.19 12.44 12.51
C ARG A 386 16.07 13.07 11.14
N ARG A 387 16.84 12.67 10.13
CA ARG A 387 16.67 13.14 8.74
C ARG A 387 15.45 12.56 8.05
N LEU A 388 15.06 11.32 8.39
CA LEU A 388 13.92 10.64 7.77
C LEU A 388 12.59 11.27 8.18
N HIS A 389 12.44 11.64 9.45
CA HIS A 389 11.17 12.10 9.99
C HIS A 389 10.62 13.37 9.31
N PRO A 390 11.40 14.47 9.11
CA PRO A 390 10.93 15.67 8.43
C PRO A 390 10.46 15.40 7.00
N ILE A 391 11.13 14.52 6.25
CA ILE A 391 10.74 14.17 4.88
C ILE A 391 9.35 13.51 4.87
N LEU A 392 9.14 12.55 5.76
CA LEU A 392 7.86 11.85 5.92
C LEU A 392 6.75 12.81 6.40
N GLN A 393 7.07 13.72 7.32
CA GLN A 393 6.15 14.74 7.80
C GLN A 393 5.77 15.74 6.70
N CYS A 394 6.72 16.22 5.90
CA CYS A 394 6.44 17.10 4.75
C CYS A 394 5.56 16.41 3.71
N LEU A 395 5.82 15.13 3.42
CA LEU A 395 4.97 14.33 2.55
C LEU A 395 3.54 14.21 3.12
N GLU A 396 3.40 13.87 4.40
CA GLU A 396 2.09 13.79 5.09
C GLU A 396 1.36 15.14 5.08
N MET A 397 2.05 16.26 5.31
CA MET A 397 1.47 17.61 5.24
C MET A 397 1.01 17.98 3.83
N HIS A 398 1.77 17.61 2.79
CA HIS A 398 1.36 17.84 1.41
C HIS A 398 0.08 17.06 1.09
N ILE A 399 0.05 15.77 1.46
CA ILE A 399 -1.11 14.89 1.34
C ILE A 399 -2.31 15.50 2.08
N THR A 400 -2.15 15.92 3.33
CA THR A 400 -3.23 16.52 4.12
C THR A 400 -3.66 17.91 3.63
N LYS A 401 -2.84 18.62 2.88
CA LYS A 401 -3.26 19.89 2.24
C LYS A 401 -4.14 19.65 1.01
N VAL A 402 -3.77 18.70 0.16
CA VAL A 402 -4.44 18.46 -1.13
C VAL A 402 -5.69 17.58 -0.96
N HIS A 403 -5.67 16.65 -0.01
CA HIS A 403 -6.70 15.61 0.09
C HIS A 403 -8.10 16.11 0.37
N HIS A 404 -8.24 17.16 1.16
CA HIS A 404 -9.54 17.61 1.60
C HIS A 404 -10.37 17.98 0.35
N GLN A 405 -9.78 18.71 -0.61
CA GLN A 405 -10.43 19.04 -1.88
C GLN A 405 -10.78 17.82 -2.73
N THR A 406 -9.82 16.91 -2.89
CA THR A 406 -9.97 15.73 -3.76
C THR A 406 -10.98 14.75 -3.21
N LEU A 407 -10.90 14.44 -1.91
CA LEU A 407 -11.76 13.46 -1.24
C LEU A 407 -13.20 13.98 -1.08
N CYS A 408 -13.39 15.23 -0.65
CA CYS A 408 -14.73 15.84 -0.53
C CYS A 408 -15.53 15.73 -1.83
N SER A 409 -14.86 15.90 -2.97
CA SER A 409 -15.46 15.96 -4.29
C SER A 409 -15.60 14.59 -4.98
N SER A 410 -15.13 13.53 -4.33
CA SER A 410 -15.18 12.16 -4.86
C SER A 410 -16.63 11.71 -5.10
N SER A 411 -16.82 10.80 -6.05
CA SER A 411 -18.13 10.21 -6.31
C SER A 411 -18.75 9.56 -5.07
N ALA A 412 -17.93 9.00 -4.17
CA ALA A 412 -18.39 8.40 -2.93
C ALA A 412 -19.01 9.41 -1.94
N LEU A 413 -18.49 10.65 -1.89
CA LEU A 413 -18.90 11.66 -0.89
C LEU A 413 -19.77 12.79 -1.47
N ARG A 414 -19.70 13.05 -2.77
CA ARG A 414 -20.32 14.21 -3.44
C ARG A 414 -21.79 14.40 -3.12
N GLU A 415 -22.58 13.32 -3.06
CA GLU A 415 -24.02 13.41 -2.75
C GLU A 415 -24.33 13.92 -1.35
N GLY A 416 -23.43 13.70 -0.38
CA GLY A 416 -23.59 14.13 1.00
C GLY A 416 -22.92 15.47 1.31
N LEU A 417 -22.16 16.03 0.37
CA LEU A 417 -21.39 17.25 0.53
C LEU A 417 -22.29 18.49 0.48
N THR A 418 -22.22 19.31 1.52
CA THR A 418 -22.79 20.66 1.53
C THR A 418 -21.67 21.68 1.69
N ILE A 419 -21.66 22.70 0.82
CA ILE A 419 -20.65 23.77 0.88
C ILE A 419 -21.34 25.11 1.11
N ARG A 420 -20.96 25.79 2.18
CA ARG A 420 -21.31 27.20 2.41
C ARG A 420 -20.11 28.06 1.99
N SER A 421 -20.22 28.66 0.81
CA SER A 421 -19.22 29.59 0.29
C SER A 421 -19.27 30.90 1.08
N VAL A 422 -18.18 31.24 1.74
CA VAL A 422 -18.04 32.53 2.45
C VAL A 422 -17.54 33.62 1.50
N ASP A 423 -16.56 33.31 0.64
CA ASP A 423 -16.09 34.16 -0.47
C ASP A 423 -15.30 33.31 -1.51
N SER A 424 -14.50 33.95 -2.37
CA SER A 424 -13.67 33.31 -3.40
C SER A 424 -12.44 32.58 -2.86
N ASN A 425 -12.10 32.70 -1.57
CA ASN A 425 -11.00 31.99 -0.92
C ASN A 425 -11.47 30.65 -0.34
N PHE A 426 -10.93 29.56 -0.89
CA PHE A 426 -11.25 28.19 -0.45
C PHE A 426 -11.02 27.95 1.04
N ALA A 427 -9.98 28.55 1.64
CA ALA A 427 -9.66 28.37 3.06
C ALA A 427 -10.78 28.87 4.00
N LYS A 428 -11.74 29.64 3.47
CA LYS A 428 -12.89 30.17 4.22
C LYS A 428 -14.18 29.40 3.99
N HIS A 429 -14.20 28.37 3.13
CA HIS A 429 -15.41 27.60 2.86
C HIS A 429 -15.74 26.72 4.07
N SER A 430 -17.01 26.74 4.51
CA SER A 430 -17.50 25.78 5.49
C SER A 430 -18.04 24.57 4.75
N ILE A 431 -17.42 23.42 4.99
CA ILE A 431 -17.74 22.13 4.39
C ILE A 431 -18.41 21.27 5.44
N SER A 432 -19.54 20.65 5.09
CA SER A 432 -20.21 19.68 5.95
C SER A 432 -20.70 18.49 5.15
N PHE A 433 -20.87 17.36 5.87
CA PHE A 433 -21.28 16.09 5.30
C PHE A 433 -22.57 15.62 5.95
N ALA A 434 -23.55 15.24 5.13
CA ALA A 434 -24.78 14.62 5.61
C ALA A 434 -24.45 13.31 6.33
N ARG A 435 -25.10 13.03 7.47
CA ARG A 435 -24.91 11.76 8.18
C ARG A 435 -25.62 10.63 7.41
N LYS A 436 -24.85 9.65 6.93
CA LYS A 436 -25.37 8.44 6.27
C LYS A 436 -24.94 7.18 7.06
N PRO A 437 -25.58 6.88 8.21
CA PRO A 437 -25.11 5.83 9.12
C PRO A 437 -25.16 4.40 8.54
N ASN A 438 -26.01 4.18 7.54
CA ASN A 438 -26.12 2.88 6.85
C ASN A 438 -25.07 2.69 5.75
N ASP A 439 -24.35 3.75 5.39
CA ASP A 439 -23.29 3.71 4.38
C ASP A 439 -21.93 3.77 5.07
N LYS A 440 -21.46 2.61 5.51
CA LYS A 440 -20.19 2.50 6.25
C LYS A 440 -19.01 3.06 5.45
N LEU A 441 -18.96 2.83 4.13
CA LEU A 441 -17.88 3.36 3.29
C LEU A 441 -17.87 4.89 3.33
N TYR A 442 -19.03 5.51 3.15
CA TYR A 442 -19.18 6.96 3.28
C TYR A 442 -18.74 7.45 4.66
N SER A 443 -19.18 6.79 5.75
CA SER A 443 -18.81 7.18 7.11
C SER A 443 -17.29 7.16 7.33
N PHE A 444 -16.59 6.08 6.95
CA PHE A 444 -15.14 5.99 7.13
C PHE A 444 -14.36 6.97 6.24
N LEU A 445 -14.84 7.26 5.01
CA LEU A 445 -14.24 8.28 4.17
C LEU A 445 -14.43 9.70 4.74
N VAL A 446 -15.54 9.97 5.44
CA VAL A 446 -15.75 11.25 6.14
C VAL A 446 -14.84 11.37 7.37
N LEU A 447 -14.55 10.28 8.09
CA LEU A 447 -13.59 10.32 9.22
C LEU A 447 -12.21 10.80 8.78
N LEU A 448 -11.78 10.48 7.56
CA LEU A 448 -10.52 10.96 6.99
C LEU A 448 -10.46 12.48 6.75
N LEU A 449 -11.58 13.18 6.84
CA LEU A 449 -11.63 14.65 6.68
C LEU A 449 -11.59 15.39 8.02
N ASP A 450 -11.61 14.66 9.13
CA ASP A 450 -11.62 15.21 10.48
C ASP A 450 -10.33 14.81 11.23
N GLN A 451 -9.52 15.81 11.58
CA GLN A 451 -8.24 15.60 12.25
C GLN A 451 -8.40 14.99 13.65
N GLU A 452 -9.44 15.37 14.40
CA GLU A 452 -9.70 14.81 15.71
C GLU A 452 -10.11 13.35 15.60
N GLN A 453 -10.91 13.00 14.58
CA GLN A 453 -11.30 11.62 14.32
C GLN A 453 -10.11 10.78 13.83
N THR A 454 -9.28 11.27 12.91
CA THR A 454 -8.08 10.53 12.48
C THR A 454 -7.09 10.31 13.63
N HIS A 455 -6.99 11.25 14.58
CA HIS A 455 -6.24 11.07 15.81
C HIS A 455 -6.87 10.02 16.74
N LEU A 456 -8.18 10.12 17.00
CA LEU A 456 -8.92 9.18 17.87
C LEU A 456 -8.84 7.74 17.35
N TRP A 457 -9.15 7.55 16.07
CA TRP A 457 -9.24 6.22 15.48
C TRP A 457 -7.87 5.64 15.14
N ARG A 458 -6.86 6.49 14.96
CA ARG A 458 -5.58 6.18 14.30
C ARG A 458 -5.80 5.76 12.84
N LEU A 459 -5.00 6.28 11.92
CA LEU A 459 -5.11 6.00 10.49
C LEU A 459 -5.11 4.50 10.13
N PRO A 460 -4.26 3.63 10.74
CA PRO A 460 -4.29 2.20 10.43
C PRO A 460 -5.65 1.52 10.65
N ARG A 461 -6.44 1.95 11.64
CA ARG A 461 -7.77 1.36 11.89
C ARG A 461 -8.78 1.80 10.85
N ILE A 462 -8.78 3.08 10.47
CA ILE A 462 -9.65 3.59 9.40
C ILE A 462 -9.34 2.85 8.09
N PHE A 463 -8.06 2.68 7.74
CA PHE A 463 -7.67 1.99 6.52
C PHE A 463 -7.99 0.50 6.52
N ASP A 464 -7.85 -0.23 7.64
CA ASP A 464 -8.27 -1.63 7.69
C ASP A 464 -9.79 -1.79 7.42
N GLN A 465 -10.60 -0.86 7.93
CA GLN A 465 -12.03 -0.86 7.65
C GLN A 465 -12.36 -0.49 6.20
N LEU A 466 -11.67 0.50 5.62
CA LEU A 466 -11.82 0.84 4.20
C LEU A 466 -11.44 -0.36 3.32
N ASP A 467 -10.35 -1.06 3.63
CA ASP A 467 -9.94 -2.28 2.92
C ASP A 467 -11.02 -3.36 2.99
N ARG A 468 -11.59 -3.62 4.17
CA ARG A 468 -12.67 -4.60 4.34
C ARG A 468 -13.94 -4.20 3.57
N LEU A 469 -14.32 -2.92 3.63
CA LEU A 469 -15.53 -2.42 2.96
C LEU A 469 -15.41 -2.45 1.44
N THR A 470 -14.21 -2.22 0.90
CA THR A 470 -13.92 -2.25 -0.53
C THR A 470 -13.69 -3.66 -1.08
N GLN A 471 -13.74 -4.70 -0.25
CA GLN A 471 -13.86 -6.09 -0.74
C GLN A 471 -15.17 -6.33 -1.48
N ASN A 472 -16.21 -5.55 -1.15
CA ASN A 472 -17.47 -5.57 -1.88
C ASN A 472 -17.31 -4.80 -3.21
N PRO A 473 -17.62 -5.41 -4.37
CA PRO A 473 -17.48 -4.75 -5.68
C PRO A 473 -18.24 -3.43 -5.85
N GLU A 474 -19.43 -3.29 -5.25
CA GLU A 474 -20.21 -2.04 -5.31
C GLU A 474 -19.51 -0.91 -4.57
N ASN A 475 -18.99 -1.19 -3.37
CA ASN A 475 -18.18 -0.22 -2.62
C ASN A 475 -16.87 0.08 -3.35
N HIS A 476 -16.27 -0.94 -3.96
CA HIS A 476 -15.02 -0.78 -4.69
C HIS A 476 -15.15 0.21 -5.86
N ARG A 477 -16.23 0.11 -6.66
CA ARG A 477 -16.50 1.03 -7.77
C ARG A 477 -16.71 2.49 -7.36
N ARG A 478 -17.03 2.74 -6.08
CA ARG A 478 -17.21 4.10 -5.55
C ARG A 478 -15.88 4.80 -5.24
N ILE A 479 -14.79 4.04 -5.14
CA ILE A 479 -13.43 4.60 -5.03
C ILE A 479 -12.95 4.91 -6.45
N SER A 480 -12.52 6.13 -6.74
CA SER A 480 -11.94 6.45 -8.05
C SER A 480 -10.44 6.09 -8.07
N PRO A 481 -9.80 5.92 -9.24
CA PRO A 481 -8.35 5.72 -9.31
C PRO A 481 -7.55 6.83 -8.60
N LEU A 482 -8.01 8.08 -8.67
CA LEU A 482 -7.37 9.21 -7.98
C LEU A 482 -7.48 9.08 -6.45
N ILE A 483 -8.65 8.68 -5.94
CA ILE A 483 -8.83 8.42 -4.50
C ILE A 483 -8.01 7.20 -4.05
N ALA A 484 -7.95 6.13 -4.85
CA ALA A 484 -7.12 4.97 -4.53
C ALA A 484 -5.63 5.32 -4.45
N SER A 485 -5.12 6.12 -5.39
CA SER A 485 -3.73 6.62 -5.37
C SER A 485 -3.48 7.47 -4.13
N PHE A 486 -4.41 8.36 -3.81
CA PHE A 486 -4.35 9.21 -2.64
C PHE A 486 -4.28 8.41 -1.32
N LEU A 487 -5.22 7.48 -1.10
CA LEU A 487 -5.24 6.63 0.10
C LEU A 487 -3.95 5.81 0.22
N THR A 488 -3.37 5.41 -0.92
CA THR A 488 -2.08 4.72 -0.96
C THR A 488 -0.95 5.63 -0.46
N HIS A 489 -0.81 6.85 -0.99
CA HIS A 489 0.24 7.79 -0.55
C HIS A 489 0.11 8.15 0.93
N TRP A 490 -1.10 8.49 1.38
CA TRP A 490 -1.33 8.85 2.78
C TRP A 490 -1.00 7.70 3.70
N GLY A 491 -1.48 6.53 3.32
CA GLY A 491 -1.06 5.33 3.94
C GLY A 491 0.47 5.27 4.07
N VAL A 492 1.20 5.22 2.94
CA VAL A 492 2.66 4.97 2.91
C VAL A 492 3.37 5.89 3.90
N ALA A 493 3.05 7.18 3.86
CA ALA A 493 3.63 8.16 4.77
C ALA A 493 3.35 7.82 6.24
N SER A 494 2.10 7.50 6.59
CA SER A 494 1.68 7.17 7.95
C SER A 494 2.39 5.91 8.50
N ASP A 495 2.51 4.85 7.71
CA ASP A 495 3.16 3.62 8.17
C ASP A 495 4.68 3.79 8.27
N CYS A 496 5.31 4.46 7.30
CA CYS A 496 6.75 4.74 7.38
C CYS A 496 7.07 5.53 8.66
N LYS A 497 6.26 6.55 8.96
CA LYS A 497 6.38 7.35 10.18
C LYS A 497 6.17 6.50 11.43
N SER A 498 5.13 5.66 11.44
CA SER A 498 4.88 4.73 12.55
C SER A 498 6.05 3.76 12.78
N ILE A 499 6.70 3.26 11.72
CA ILE A 499 7.88 2.39 11.85
C ILE A 499 9.06 3.15 12.45
N VAL A 500 9.29 4.40 12.03
CA VAL A 500 10.34 5.27 12.62
C VAL A 500 10.06 5.53 14.11
N GLU A 501 8.82 5.86 14.47
CA GLU A 501 8.41 6.16 15.85
C GLU A 501 8.48 4.94 16.79
N ARG A 502 8.53 3.72 16.23
CA ARG A 502 8.76 2.46 16.97
C ARG A 502 10.23 2.19 17.27
N HIS A 503 11.17 3.01 16.78
CA HIS A 503 12.58 2.86 17.14
C HIS A 503 12.78 2.99 18.66
N ARG A 504 13.64 2.15 19.23
CA ARG A 504 14.01 2.21 20.65
C ARG A 504 15.54 2.12 20.80
N PRO A 505 16.20 2.98 21.62
CA PRO A 505 15.66 4.13 22.34
C PRO A 505 14.90 5.12 21.44
N ALA A 506 13.87 5.78 21.99
CA ALA A 506 13.01 6.62 21.18
C ALA A 506 13.70 7.95 20.88
N VAL A 507 13.37 8.54 19.73
CA VAL A 507 13.86 9.87 19.36
C VAL A 507 12.72 10.86 19.44
N GLU A 508 12.96 12.00 20.09
CA GLU A 508 12.04 13.12 20.02
C GLU A 508 12.15 13.82 18.67
N PHE A 509 11.01 13.97 18.01
CA PHE A 509 10.88 14.66 16.73
C PHE A 509 10.20 16.05 16.86
N ASN A 510 9.85 16.49 18.08
CA ASN A 510 9.15 17.75 18.37
C ASN A 510 10.08 18.98 18.36
N GLU A 511 11.00 19.08 17.42
CA GLU A 511 11.78 20.31 17.25
C GLU A 511 10.92 21.39 16.58
N LYS A 512 11.05 22.65 17.00
CA LYS A 512 10.50 23.78 16.24
C LYS A 512 11.05 23.69 14.81
N PRO A 513 10.21 23.71 13.76
CA PRO A 513 10.56 23.08 12.47
C PRO A 513 11.63 23.80 11.63
N GLU A 514 12.15 24.95 12.04
CA GLU A 514 12.71 25.89 11.06
C GLU A 514 14.24 25.80 10.87
N GLU A 515 15.06 25.60 11.91
CA GLU A 515 16.51 25.72 11.74
C GLU A 515 17.25 24.37 11.66
N GLY A 516 17.00 23.47 12.63
CA GLY A 516 17.63 22.14 12.66
C GLY A 516 17.20 21.27 11.47
N ALA A 517 15.90 21.21 11.19
CA ALA A 517 15.38 20.46 10.05
C ALA A 517 15.85 21.04 8.71
N GLN A 518 15.92 22.36 8.57
CA GLN A 518 16.41 23.00 7.34
C GLN A 518 17.90 22.69 7.10
N LYS A 519 18.73 22.69 8.16
CA LYS A 519 20.13 22.27 8.07
C LYS A 519 20.26 20.81 7.67
N ARG A 520 19.47 19.92 8.28
CA ARG A 520 19.44 18.48 7.94
C ARG A 520 19.00 18.21 6.51
N LEU A 521 18.09 19.02 5.99
CA LEU A 521 17.57 18.92 4.63
C LEU A 521 18.37 19.74 3.61
N GLN A 522 19.46 20.41 3.99
CA GLN A 522 20.18 21.36 3.13
C GLN A 522 20.55 20.77 1.75
N LYS A 523 20.94 19.49 1.72
CA LYS A 523 21.23 18.72 0.49
C LYS A 523 20.05 18.70 -0.50
N TRP A 524 18.81 18.74 0.01
CA TRP A 524 17.58 18.66 -0.78
C TRP A 524 16.78 19.97 -0.80
N VAL A 525 17.24 21.03 -0.13
CA VAL A 525 16.55 22.34 -0.07
C VAL A 525 16.18 22.88 -1.46
N PRO A 526 17.04 22.84 -2.50
CA PRO A 526 16.65 23.28 -3.83
C PRO A 526 15.41 22.56 -4.36
N LEU A 527 15.41 21.22 -4.26
CA LEU A 527 14.29 20.38 -4.69
C LEU A 527 13.02 20.61 -3.86
N LEU A 528 13.15 20.73 -2.53
CA LEU A 528 12.02 21.00 -1.64
C LEU A 528 11.42 22.40 -1.86
N LYS A 529 12.24 23.40 -2.20
CA LYS A 529 11.78 24.74 -2.57
C LYS A 529 11.03 24.71 -3.89
N ASP A 530 11.53 23.96 -4.87
CA ASP A 530 10.89 23.74 -6.16
C ASP A 530 9.48 23.13 -6.00
N ILE A 531 9.33 22.14 -5.10
CA ILE A 531 8.01 21.58 -4.71
C ILE A 531 7.06 22.67 -4.19
N MET A 532 7.56 23.56 -3.32
CA MET A 532 6.76 24.61 -2.68
C MET A 532 6.26 25.68 -3.65
N LEU A 533 6.96 25.90 -4.77
CA LEU A 533 6.53 26.86 -5.80
C LEU A 533 5.28 26.36 -6.55
N GLY A 534 5.23 25.06 -6.86
CA GLY A 534 4.11 24.41 -7.56
C GLY A 534 3.82 24.97 -8.96
N VAL A 535 2.79 24.44 -9.61
CA VAL A 535 2.25 25.01 -10.86
C VAL A 535 1.02 25.85 -10.50
N GLY A 536 1.08 27.16 -10.77
CA GLY A 536 -0.11 28.03 -10.66
C GLY A 536 -1.07 27.86 -11.85
N PRO A 537 -2.37 28.19 -11.69
CA PRO A 537 -3.36 28.18 -12.77
C PRO A 537 -2.86 28.90 -14.03
N ASP A 538 -2.96 28.23 -15.19
CA ASP A 538 -2.59 28.78 -16.50
C ASP A 538 -3.68 28.48 -17.55
N GLU A 539 -4.36 29.53 -18.02
CA GLU A 539 -5.47 29.39 -18.97
C GLU A 539 -5.01 28.91 -20.36
N GLN A 540 -3.80 29.27 -20.79
CA GLN A 540 -3.27 28.84 -22.09
C GLN A 540 -2.97 27.34 -22.07
N LEU A 541 -2.41 26.87 -20.95
CA LEU A 541 -2.18 25.45 -20.75
C LEU A 541 -3.51 24.68 -20.65
N ALA A 542 -4.50 25.23 -19.94
CA ALA A 542 -5.85 24.65 -19.85
C ALA A 542 -6.52 24.52 -21.22
N ALA A 543 -6.45 25.56 -22.06
CA ALA A 543 -6.98 25.53 -23.42
C ALA A 543 -6.29 24.46 -24.30
N LYS A 544 -5.00 24.20 -24.06
CA LYS A 544 -4.27 23.10 -24.72
C LYS A 544 -4.61 21.74 -24.13
N ALA A 545 -5.12 21.65 -22.91
CA ALA A 545 -5.47 20.39 -22.27
C ALA A 545 -6.95 19.98 -22.47
N PHE A 546 -7.86 20.93 -22.67
CA PHE A 546 -9.29 20.62 -22.84
C PHE A 546 -9.78 20.85 -24.29
N PRO A 547 -10.85 20.16 -24.71
CA PRO A 547 -11.45 18.99 -24.06
C PRO A 547 -10.48 17.79 -24.09
N VAL A 548 -10.45 16.97 -23.03
CA VAL A 548 -9.52 15.83 -22.92
C VAL A 548 -9.75 14.76 -24.00
N THR A 549 -10.95 14.71 -24.57
CA THR A 549 -11.33 13.76 -25.63
C THR A 549 -10.48 13.86 -26.89
N LYS A 550 -9.77 14.99 -27.10
CA LYS A 550 -8.83 15.15 -28.22
C LYS A 550 -7.56 14.32 -28.10
N PHE A 551 -7.29 13.75 -26.93
CA PHE A 551 -6.16 12.84 -26.70
C PHE A 551 -6.55 11.36 -26.80
N VAL A 552 -7.80 11.07 -27.18
CA VAL A 552 -8.31 9.71 -27.35
C VAL A 552 -8.23 9.31 -28.81
N TYR A 553 -7.51 8.23 -29.10
CA TYR A 553 -7.43 7.69 -30.46
C TYR A 553 -8.81 7.25 -30.98
N PRO A 554 -9.16 7.58 -32.23
CA PRO A 554 -10.42 7.21 -32.84
C PRO A 554 -10.54 5.67 -32.98
N LYS A 555 -11.75 5.16 -32.78
CA LYS A 555 -12.10 3.77 -33.09
C LYS A 555 -12.54 3.65 -34.56
N GLY A 556 -12.31 2.50 -35.17
CA GLY A 556 -12.82 2.17 -36.51
C GLY A 556 -11.74 1.65 -37.48
N PRO A 557 -12.09 1.47 -38.76
CA PRO A 557 -11.20 0.88 -39.74
C PRO A 557 -9.99 1.78 -40.00
N LYS A 558 -8.81 1.15 -40.14
CA LYS A 558 -7.51 1.77 -40.40
C LYS A 558 -7.43 2.37 -41.81
N SER A 559 -8.21 3.41 -42.02
CA SER A 559 -8.27 4.21 -43.24
C SER A 559 -7.32 5.40 -43.15
N SER A 560 -7.07 6.08 -44.29
CA SER A 560 -6.33 7.34 -44.29
C SER A 560 -6.95 8.40 -43.37
N ALA A 561 -8.30 8.45 -43.31
CA ALA A 561 -9.02 9.37 -42.44
C ALA A 561 -8.88 9.02 -40.94
N TRP A 562 -8.73 7.72 -40.62
CA TRP A 562 -8.42 7.28 -39.27
C TRP A 562 -6.98 7.67 -38.89
N ALA A 563 -6.01 7.42 -39.79
CA ALA A 563 -4.62 7.77 -39.58
C ALA A 563 -4.41 9.27 -39.34
N GLU A 564 -5.08 10.12 -40.12
CA GLU A 564 -5.04 11.57 -39.96
C GLU A 564 -5.57 12.01 -38.58
N LYS A 565 -6.68 11.40 -38.13
CA LYS A 565 -7.24 11.66 -36.80
C LYS A 565 -6.29 11.19 -35.68
N CYS A 566 -5.60 10.07 -35.84
CA CYS A 566 -4.56 9.64 -34.90
C CYS A 566 -3.36 10.61 -34.90
N GLY A 567 -2.92 11.09 -36.06
CA GLY A 567 -1.88 12.12 -36.15
C GLY A 567 -2.25 13.41 -35.42
N ARG A 568 -3.53 13.82 -35.47
CA ARG A 568 -4.03 14.97 -34.70
C ARG A 568 -3.99 14.78 -33.19
N VAL A 569 -4.16 13.54 -32.71
CA VAL A 569 -3.98 13.21 -31.28
C VAL A 569 -2.53 13.43 -30.88
N ASP A 570 -1.59 12.91 -31.67
CA ASP A 570 -0.14 13.07 -31.43
C ASP A 570 0.26 14.55 -31.44
N ASP A 571 -0.19 15.32 -32.43
CA ASP A 571 0.10 16.76 -32.55
C ASP A 571 -0.43 17.56 -31.36
N ALA A 572 -1.65 17.26 -30.91
CA ALA A 572 -2.24 17.91 -29.74
C ALA A 572 -1.47 17.59 -28.45
N PHE A 573 -1.04 16.33 -28.29
CA PHE A 573 -0.28 15.87 -27.13
C PHE A 573 1.11 16.52 -27.06
N ILE A 574 1.83 16.56 -28.18
CA ILE A 574 3.12 17.26 -28.31
C ILE A 574 2.95 18.75 -27.99
N ALA A 575 1.93 19.40 -28.55
CA ALA A 575 1.68 20.81 -28.33
C ALA A 575 1.36 21.16 -26.87
N PHE A 576 0.68 20.26 -26.14
CA PHE A 576 0.45 20.41 -24.72
C PHE A 576 1.77 20.31 -23.94
N TRP A 577 2.53 19.23 -24.11
CA TRP A 577 3.75 18.99 -23.32
C TRP A 577 4.85 20.02 -23.61
N THR A 578 4.95 20.52 -24.84
CA THR A 578 5.83 21.64 -25.18
C THR A 578 5.50 22.90 -24.36
N ALA A 579 4.22 23.18 -24.11
CA ALA A 579 3.80 24.30 -23.29
C ALA A 579 3.97 24.01 -21.80
N ALA A 580 3.64 22.80 -21.35
CA ALA A 580 3.78 22.37 -19.96
C ALA A 580 5.26 22.43 -19.51
N ASP A 581 6.18 21.94 -20.34
CA ASP A 581 7.62 21.91 -20.03
C ASP A 581 8.19 23.32 -19.85
N ARG A 582 7.74 24.28 -20.66
CA ARG A 582 8.11 25.68 -20.48
C ARG A 582 7.60 26.24 -19.15
N ILE A 583 6.39 25.90 -18.76
CA ILE A 583 5.80 26.35 -17.49
C ILE A 583 6.52 25.71 -16.31
N LEU A 584 6.77 24.41 -16.35
CA LEU A 584 7.47 23.66 -15.31
C LEU A 584 8.89 24.21 -15.11
N LEU A 585 9.65 24.40 -16.20
CA LEU A 585 10.99 24.98 -16.15
C LEU A 585 11.00 26.40 -15.53
N ASN A 586 10.00 27.22 -15.86
CA ASN A 586 9.96 28.62 -15.43
C ASN A 586 9.34 28.84 -14.04
N ARG A 587 8.44 27.95 -13.60
CA ARG A 587 7.61 28.16 -12.40
C ARG A 587 7.83 27.14 -11.28
N CYS A 588 8.26 25.91 -11.59
CA CYS A 588 8.45 24.84 -10.60
C CYS A 588 9.91 24.61 -10.23
N GLY A 589 10.85 25.33 -10.86
CA GLY A 589 12.27 25.28 -10.56
C GLY A 589 13.07 24.26 -11.36
N LYS A 590 14.39 24.51 -11.47
CA LYS A 590 15.27 23.87 -12.47
C LYS A 590 15.70 22.47 -12.06
N GLU A 591 15.96 22.25 -10.78
CA GLU A 591 16.50 20.98 -10.28
C GLU A 591 15.42 19.89 -10.39
N LEU A 592 14.20 20.19 -9.93
CA LEU A 592 13.08 19.26 -9.99
C LEU A 592 12.72 18.87 -11.43
N PHE A 593 12.69 19.86 -12.32
CA PHE A 593 12.39 19.63 -13.73
C PHE A 593 13.49 18.84 -14.44
N ALA A 594 14.77 19.14 -14.17
CA ALA A 594 15.89 18.40 -14.73
C ALA A 594 15.87 16.94 -14.29
N LEU A 595 15.71 16.69 -12.99
CA LEU A 595 15.63 15.35 -12.42
C LEU A 595 14.46 14.54 -12.99
N GLY A 596 13.29 15.17 -13.14
CA GLY A 596 12.13 14.54 -13.76
C GLY A 596 12.37 14.13 -15.22
N ASN A 597 13.03 14.98 -16.01
CA ASN A 597 13.37 14.66 -17.40
C ASN A 597 14.47 13.62 -17.54
N GLU A 598 15.44 13.58 -16.61
CA GLU A 598 16.48 12.57 -16.59
C GLU A 598 15.90 11.18 -16.32
N LEU A 599 15.04 11.07 -15.30
CA LEU A 599 14.52 9.78 -14.83
C LEU A 599 13.24 9.33 -15.54
N ALA A 600 12.48 10.25 -16.10
CA ALA A 600 11.28 10.00 -16.89
C ALA A 600 11.31 10.85 -18.19
N PRO A 601 12.29 10.61 -19.08
CA PRO A 601 12.39 11.35 -20.32
C PRO A 601 11.13 11.19 -21.16
N SER A 602 10.77 12.22 -21.92
CA SER A 602 9.73 12.07 -22.92
C SER A 602 10.20 11.04 -23.95
N THR A 603 9.56 9.88 -23.94
CA THR A 603 9.76 8.79 -24.90
C THR A 603 8.65 8.77 -25.94
N PHE A 604 7.90 9.87 -26.05
CA PHE A 604 6.83 9.97 -27.02
C PHE A 604 7.40 10.11 -28.42
N GLU A 605 7.30 9.03 -29.19
CA GLU A 605 7.62 9.02 -30.61
C GLU A 605 6.34 9.14 -31.43
N ARG A 606 6.33 10.12 -32.34
CA ARG A 606 5.21 10.29 -33.27
C ARG A 606 5.08 9.02 -34.10
N THR A 607 3.90 8.40 -34.05
CA THR A 607 3.66 7.19 -34.82
C THR A 607 3.35 7.56 -36.27
N ASP A 608 3.97 6.85 -37.23
CA ASP A 608 3.57 6.93 -38.62
C ASP A 608 2.25 6.18 -38.85
N TRP A 609 1.15 6.85 -38.51
CA TRP A 609 -0.19 6.30 -38.65
C TRP A 609 -0.56 6.03 -40.12
N ALA A 610 0.09 6.71 -41.08
CA ALA A 610 -0.12 6.47 -42.50
C ALA A 610 0.45 5.10 -42.91
N ALA A 611 1.66 4.77 -42.45
CA ALA A 611 2.22 3.42 -42.61
C ALA A 611 1.37 2.33 -41.92
N VAL A 612 0.78 2.65 -40.76
CA VAL A 612 -0.12 1.71 -40.04
C VAL A 612 -1.43 1.48 -40.81
N ALA A 613 -1.95 2.50 -41.49
CA ALA A 613 -3.16 2.40 -42.32
C ALA A 613 -2.88 1.89 -43.74
N ALA A 614 -1.62 1.74 -44.13
CA ALA A 614 -1.27 1.21 -45.44
C ALA A 614 -1.74 -0.27 -45.57
N PRO A 615 -2.37 -0.64 -46.69
CA PRO A 615 -2.75 -2.02 -46.91
C PRO A 615 -1.49 -2.90 -46.93
N LYS A 616 -1.42 -3.88 -46.02
CA LYS A 616 -0.35 -4.88 -46.05
C LYS A 616 -0.50 -5.70 -47.32
N VAL A 617 0.47 -5.61 -48.22
CA VAL A 617 0.60 -6.52 -49.35
C VAL A 617 0.82 -7.92 -48.77
N VAL A 618 -0.24 -8.73 -48.72
CA VAL A 618 -0.12 -10.15 -48.39
C VAL A 618 0.54 -10.82 -49.59
N VAL A 619 1.87 -10.91 -49.58
CA VAL A 619 2.57 -11.85 -50.45
C VAL A 619 2.26 -13.24 -49.88
N ARG A 620 1.25 -13.90 -50.45
CA ARG A 620 1.02 -15.33 -50.18
C ARG A 620 2.28 -16.08 -50.64
N PRO A 621 2.94 -16.88 -49.79
CA PRO A 621 3.90 -17.85 -50.28
C PRO A 621 3.18 -18.79 -51.26
N LYS A 622 3.76 -19.03 -52.43
CA LYS A 622 3.30 -20.11 -53.30
C LYS A 622 3.38 -21.41 -52.50
N ALA A 623 2.25 -22.04 -52.26
CA ALA A 623 2.20 -23.37 -51.65
C ALA A 623 2.95 -24.35 -52.54
N GLY A 624 4.06 -24.91 -52.05
CA GLY A 624 4.59 -26.17 -52.53
C GLY A 624 3.71 -27.32 -52.02
N PRO A 625 3.54 -28.41 -52.78
CA PRO A 625 2.71 -29.53 -52.38
C PRO A 625 3.48 -30.39 -51.37
N ASP A 626 3.19 -30.19 -50.09
CA ASP A 626 3.11 -31.24 -49.04
C ASP A 626 3.30 -30.61 -47.66
N ALA A 627 2.20 -30.50 -46.90
CA ALA A 627 2.23 -30.57 -45.44
C ALA A 627 0.81 -30.77 -44.90
N LEU A 628 0.68 -31.83 -44.11
CA LEU A 628 -0.52 -32.36 -43.47
C LEU A 628 -1.27 -31.33 -42.61
N ALA A 629 -2.60 -31.34 -42.71
CA ALA A 629 -3.49 -30.80 -41.69
C ALA A 629 -3.41 -31.63 -40.39
N PRO A 630 -3.80 -31.07 -39.23
CA PRO A 630 -4.98 -31.66 -38.62
C PRO A 630 -5.92 -30.68 -37.87
N PHE A 631 -7.22 -31.04 -37.98
CA PHE A 631 -8.29 -31.00 -36.97
C PHE A 631 -8.76 -29.65 -36.38
N GLY A 632 -10.05 -29.35 -36.26
CA GLY A 632 -11.27 -30.12 -36.52
C GLY A 632 -12.45 -29.35 -35.91
N GLY A 633 -13.26 -28.71 -36.75
CA GLY A 633 -14.49 -28.03 -36.34
C GLY A 633 -15.69 -28.97 -36.46
N ALA A 634 -16.46 -29.11 -35.37
CA ALA A 634 -17.76 -29.75 -35.41
C ALA A 634 -18.82 -28.72 -35.85
N ALA A 635 -19.55 -29.06 -36.90
CA ALA A 635 -20.68 -28.31 -37.45
C ALA A 635 -22.01 -28.97 -37.08
N GLN A 636 -23.08 -28.21 -37.37
CA GLN A 636 -24.53 -28.54 -37.49
C GLN A 636 -25.38 -27.93 -36.36
N SER A 637 -26.46 -27.17 -36.62
CA SER A 637 -27.43 -27.27 -37.72
C SER A 637 -27.98 -25.92 -38.18
N ALA A 638 -28.50 -25.92 -39.41
CA ALA A 638 -29.16 -24.84 -40.13
C ALA A 638 -30.67 -25.07 -40.27
N THR A 639 -31.44 -23.98 -40.39
CA THR A 639 -32.68 -23.80 -41.17
C THR A 639 -32.86 -22.28 -41.33
N GLY A 640 -33.26 -21.66 -42.44
CA GLY A 640 -33.64 -22.08 -43.79
C GLY A 640 -33.94 -20.83 -44.64
N SER A 641 -34.22 -21.03 -45.94
CA SER A 641 -34.82 -20.11 -46.95
C SER A 641 -34.06 -18.79 -47.27
N GLU A 642 -33.92 -18.29 -48.50
CA GLU A 642 -34.43 -18.61 -49.84
C GLU A 642 -33.55 -17.90 -50.90
N LYS A 643 -33.58 -18.44 -52.12
CA LYS A 643 -32.89 -18.04 -53.39
C LYS A 643 -33.62 -16.85 -54.08
N PRO A 644 -33.29 -16.38 -55.32
CA PRO A 644 -32.13 -16.59 -56.23
C PRO A 644 -31.66 -15.35 -57.07
N SER A 645 -30.62 -15.59 -57.90
CA SER A 645 -30.40 -15.07 -59.28
C SER A 645 -29.97 -13.61 -59.46
N PHE A 646 -29.05 -13.22 -60.36
CA PHE A 646 -28.71 -13.67 -61.73
C PHE A 646 -27.18 -13.64 -61.92
N SER A 647 -26.51 -14.63 -62.53
CA SER A 647 -26.14 -14.77 -63.97
C SER A 647 -25.40 -13.53 -64.54
N ALA A 648 -24.33 -13.59 -65.33
CA ALA A 648 -23.69 -14.66 -66.06
C ALA A 648 -22.26 -14.23 -66.45
N LYS A 649 -21.44 -15.25 -66.72
CA LYS A 649 -20.05 -15.25 -67.16
C LYS A 649 -19.87 -14.67 -68.58
N THR A 650 -18.58 -14.66 -69.01
CA THR A 650 -18.04 -14.94 -70.38
C THR A 650 -17.37 -13.69 -70.99
N LYS A 651 -16.17 -13.65 -71.58
CA LYS A 651 -15.14 -14.57 -72.14
C LYS A 651 -13.83 -13.76 -72.17
N VAL A 652 -12.67 -14.21 -71.66
CA VAL A 652 -11.58 -15.02 -72.27
C VAL A 652 -11.11 -14.63 -73.69
N LYS A 653 -9.77 -14.44 -73.78
CA LYS A 653 -8.78 -14.67 -74.89
C LYS A 653 -8.09 -13.37 -75.36
N THR A 654 -6.77 -13.26 -75.61
CA THR A 654 -5.68 -14.24 -75.81
C THR A 654 -4.32 -13.52 -75.94
N ARG A 655 -3.22 -14.27 -75.73
CA ARG A 655 -1.83 -14.09 -76.25
C ARG A 655 -1.01 -12.93 -75.66
N GLY A 656 0.29 -13.06 -75.40
CA GLY A 656 1.24 -14.13 -75.73
C GLY A 656 2.49 -14.07 -74.84
N VAL A 657 3.22 -15.19 -74.83
CA VAL A 657 4.45 -15.45 -74.10
C VAL A 657 5.65 -14.92 -74.91
N ALA A 658 6.66 -14.38 -74.22
CA ALA A 658 8.04 -14.37 -74.68
C ALA A 658 8.96 -14.71 -73.50
N ILE A 659 9.86 -15.65 -73.75
CA ILE A 659 10.92 -16.17 -72.88
C ILE A 659 12.22 -15.46 -73.29
N ALA A 660 13.03 -15.02 -72.31
CA ALA A 660 14.48 -14.85 -72.39
C ALA A 660 14.95 -14.63 -70.94
N GLU A 661 15.51 -15.65 -70.30
CA GLU A 661 16.96 -15.95 -70.22
C GLU A 661 17.66 -15.18 -69.11
N GLU A 662 18.23 -15.97 -68.20
CA GLU A 662 19.00 -15.58 -67.04
C GLU A 662 20.34 -14.98 -67.46
N GLU A 663 20.70 -13.83 -66.91
CA GLU A 663 22.10 -13.45 -66.79
C GLU A 663 22.41 -12.97 -65.37
N SER A 664 23.32 -13.73 -64.77
CA SER A 664 23.95 -13.53 -63.48
C SER A 664 24.77 -12.24 -63.47
N ALA A 665 24.50 -11.35 -62.50
CA ALA A 665 25.41 -10.27 -62.15
C ALA A 665 25.41 -10.07 -60.63
N THR A 666 26.47 -10.59 -60.01
CA THR A 666 26.96 -10.30 -58.66
C THR A 666 27.00 -8.79 -58.38
N ILE A 667 26.35 -8.37 -57.30
CA ILE A 667 26.51 -7.03 -56.69
C ILE A 667 27.04 -7.23 -55.24
N PRO A 668 28.08 -6.48 -54.83
CA PRO A 668 28.78 -6.62 -53.54
C PRO A 668 27.92 -6.20 -52.33
N PRO A 669 28.27 -6.63 -51.10
CA PRO A 669 27.39 -6.51 -49.94
C PRO A 669 27.27 -5.05 -49.50
N PRO A 670 26.05 -4.55 -49.17
CA PRO A 670 25.90 -3.35 -48.38
C PRO A 670 26.10 -3.71 -46.90
N ILE A 671 27.19 -3.18 -46.35
CA ILE A 671 27.37 -2.60 -45.00
C ILE A 671 26.46 -3.20 -43.92
N GLU A 672 27.10 -3.94 -43.01
CA GLU A 672 26.53 -4.44 -41.76
C GLU A 672 25.95 -3.28 -40.92
N ASP A 673 24.62 -3.22 -40.81
CA ASP A 673 23.96 -2.54 -39.72
C ASP A 673 24.33 -3.24 -38.41
N ALA A 674 25.00 -2.50 -37.54
CA ALA A 674 25.30 -2.89 -36.18
C ALA A 674 24.00 -2.96 -35.36
N ASP A 675 23.32 -4.11 -35.37
CA ASP A 675 22.27 -4.44 -34.39
C ASP A 675 22.48 -5.85 -33.81
N VAL A 676 23.63 -6.02 -33.16
CA VAL A 676 23.96 -7.25 -32.42
C VAL A 676 24.24 -6.87 -30.98
N HIS A 677 23.25 -6.47 -30.18
CA HIS A 677 23.35 -6.52 -28.71
C HIS A 677 22.03 -7.03 -28.09
N ASN A 678 22.12 -8.17 -27.40
CA ASN A 678 21.16 -8.79 -26.46
C ASN A 678 19.88 -9.44 -27.03
N ARG A 679 20.01 -10.56 -27.75
CA ARG A 679 18.91 -11.55 -27.80
C ARG A 679 18.84 -12.29 -26.46
N ILE A 680 17.88 -11.91 -25.64
CA ILE A 680 17.53 -12.63 -24.40
C ILE A 680 17.26 -14.10 -24.76
N PRO A 681 17.82 -15.08 -24.04
CA PRO A 681 17.53 -16.49 -24.29
C PRO A 681 16.01 -16.73 -24.26
N PRO A 682 15.45 -17.50 -25.21
CA PRO A 682 14.02 -17.74 -25.27
C PRO A 682 13.54 -18.41 -23.99
N ILE A 683 12.51 -17.83 -23.36
CA ILE A 683 11.92 -18.29 -22.10
C ILE A 683 10.79 -19.27 -22.44
N PRO A 684 10.96 -20.58 -22.16
CA PRO A 684 9.90 -21.55 -22.38
C PRO A 684 8.78 -21.37 -21.37
N VAL A 685 7.53 -21.32 -21.83
CA VAL A 685 6.34 -21.18 -20.99
C VAL A 685 5.16 -22.01 -21.54
N PRO A 686 4.19 -22.45 -20.70
CA PRO A 686 2.98 -23.10 -21.17
C PRO A 686 2.08 -22.16 -21.99
N ALA A 687 1.16 -22.76 -22.75
CA ALA A 687 0.24 -22.04 -23.64
C ALA A 687 -0.56 -20.92 -22.94
N LYS A 688 -1.00 -21.15 -21.69
CA LYS A 688 -1.75 -20.15 -20.92
C LYS A 688 -0.91 -18.90 -20.62
N THR A 689 0.34 -19.09 -20.23
CA THR A 689 1.30 -18.03 -19.91
C THR A 689 1.78 -17.32 -21.17
N LEU A 690 2.01 -18.07 -22.25
CA LEU A 690 2.31 -17.50 -23.56
C LEU A 690 1.18 -16.57 -24.06
N LYS A 691 -0.08 -16.94 -23.82
CA LYS A 691 -1.25 -16.09 -24.16
C LYS A 691 -1.26 -14.78 -23.36
N VAL A 692 -0.89 -14.82 -22.08
CA VAL A 692 -0.78 -13.61 -21.24
C VAL A 692 0.29 -12.68 -21.78
N PHE A 693 1.52 -13.15 -21.99
CA PHE A 693 2.60 -12.33 -22.54
C PHE A 693 2.30 -11.88 -23.98
N SER A 694 1.62 -12.71 -24.77
CA SER A 694 1.08 -12.29 -26.07
C SER A 694 0.07 -11.16 -25.92
N THR A 695 -0.75 -11.12 -24.87
CA THR A 695 -1.69 -10.01 -24.67
C THR A 695 -0.97 -8.73 -24.23
N LEU A 696 0.09 -8.85 -23.42
CA LEU A 696 0.91 -7.72 -22.96
C LEU A 696 1.78 -7.11 -24.08
N PHE A 697 2.44 -7.95 -24.90
CA PHE A 697 3.37 -7.52 -25.95
C PHE A 697 2.73 -7.46 -27.35
N ASN A 698 1.74 -8.30 -27.62
CA ASN A 698 1.12 -8.51 -28.93
C ASN A 698 -0.32 -7.98 -28.95
N ALA A 699 -0.47 -6.71 -28.60
CA ALA A 699 -1.59 -5.86 -28.99
C ALA A 699 -1.74 -5.92 -30.52
N ALA A 700 -2.55 -6.87 -31.00
CA ALA A 700 -2.44 -7.48 -32.33
C ALA A 700 -2.44 -6.49 -33.50
N LYS A 701 -1.84 -6.94 -34.61
CA LYS A 701 -1.79 -6.30 -35.94
C LYS A 701 -3.16 -5.80 -36.47
N ASN A 702 -4.30 -6.17 -35.86
CA ASN A 702 -5.65 -5.67 -36.12
C ASN A 702 -6.35 -5.19 -34.83
N GLU A 703 -6.54 -3.88 -34.70
CA GLU A 703 -7.14 -3.21 -33.52
C GLU A 703 -8.66 -3.44 -33.40
N GLU A 704 -9.36 -3.74 -34.51
CA GLU A 704 -10.82 -3.91 -34.52
C GLU A 704 -11.32 -5.14 -33.74
N VAL A 705 -10.52 -6.22 -33.68
CA VAL A 705 -10.85 -7.43 -32.89
C VAL A 705 -10.31 -7.33 -31.45
N ALA A 706 -9.22 -6.59 -31.24
CA ALA A 706 -8.56 -6.43 -29.93
C ALA A 706 -9.34 -5.51 -28.98
N LEU A 707 -9.93 -4.42 -29.48
CA LEU A 707 -10.68 -3.45 -28.69
C LEU A 707 -11.99 -4.01 -28.08
N GLN A 708 -12.48 -5.16 -28.56
CA GLN A 708 -13.69 -5.79 -28.04
C GLN A 708 -13.42 -6.98 -27.11
N GLN A 709 -12.22 -7.59 -27.10
CA GLN A 709 -12.00 -8.88 -26.40
C GLN A 709 -10.60 -9.15 -25.79
N SER A 710 -9.56 -8.32 -25.97
CA SER A 710 -8.25 -8.58 -25.33
C SER A 710 -8.16 -7.91 -23.96
N SER A 711 -8.85 -8.49 -22.99
CA SER A 711 -8.68 -8.19 -21.58
C SER A 711 -7.98 -9.37 -20.91
N VAL A 712 -7.07 -9.09 -19.98
CA VAL A 712 -6.37 -10.15 -19.22
C VAL A 712 -6.69 -9.98 -17.75
N ALA A 713 -7.15 -11.05 -17.12
CA ALA A 713 -7.42 -11.05 -15.70
C ALA A 713 -6.11 -10.84 -14.93
N TRP A 714 -6.14 -9.98 -13.92
CA TRP A 714 -4.96 -9.67 -13.10
C TRP A 714 -4.31 -10.93 -12.51
N LYS A 715 -5.12 -11.89 -12.08
CA LYS A 715 -4.63 -13.19 -11.57
C LYS A 715 -3.85 -14.00 -12.60
N ASP A 716 -4.21 -13.89 -13.87
CA ASP A 716 -3.48 -14.58 -14.94
C ASP A 716 -2.12 -13.91 -15.20
N ILE A 717 -2.03 -12.58 -15.07
CA ILE A 717 -0.74 -11.87 -15.04
C ILE A 717 0.09 -12.35 -13.86
N GLN A 718 -0.48 -12.40 -12.66
CA GLN A 718 0.24 -12.83 -11.46
C GLN A 718 0.81 -14.24 -11.64
N ALA A 719 -0.03 -15.19 -12.09
CA ALA A 719 0.40 -16.57 -12.34
C ALA A 719 1.48 -16.67 -13.43
N ALA A 720 1.35 -15.88 -14.51
CA ALA A 720 2.33 -15.84 -15.59
C ALA A 720 3.72 -15.38 -15.10
N PHE A 721 3.77 -14.37 -14.22
CA PHE A 721 5.02 -13.89 -13.65
C PHE A 721 5.65 -14.89 -12.67
N VAL A 722 4.86 -15.54 -11.79
CA VAL A 722 5.38 -16.63 -10.94
C VAL A 722 6.08 -17.68 -11.78
N GLN A 723 5.46 -18.06 -12.90
CA GLN A 723 5.96 -19.11 -13.77
C GLN A 723 7.30 -18.76 -14.43
N VAL A 724 7.57 -17.48 -14.71
CA VAL A 724 8.85 -17.03 -15.29
C VAL A 724 9.86 -16.59 -14.23
N GLY A 725 9.73 -17.10 -13.01
CA GLY A 725 10.73 -16.91 -11.95
C GLY A 725 10.62 -15.59 -11.21
N PHE A 726 9.40 -15.07 -11.00
CA PHE A 726 9.17 -13.89 -10.16
C PHE A 726 8.46 -14.23 -8.86
N GLU A 727 8.93 -13.61 -7.79
CA GLU A 727 8.20 -13.43 -6.55
C GLU A 727 7.29 -12.20 -6.66
N LEU A 728 6.04 -12.31 -6.19
CA LEU A 728 5.10 -11.19 -6.16
C LEU A 728 4.97 -10.63 -4.76
N ILE A 729 5.36 -9.39 -4.61
CA ILE A 729 5.33 -8.65 -3.35
C ILE A 729 4.29 -7.56 -3.49
N LYS A 730 3.14 -7.72 -2.83
CA LYS A 730 2.18 -6.64 -2.69
C LYS A 730 2.72 -5.69 -1.63
N THR A 731 3.17 -4.50 -2.04
CA THR A 731 3.84 -3.56 -1.14
C THR A 731 2.81 -2.76 -0.37
N ARG A 732 1.93 -2.03 -1.07
CA ARG A 732 0.78 -1.33 -0.46
C ARG A 732 -0.31 -0.94 -1.46
N GLY A 733 -1.57 -1.09 -1.06
CA GLY A 733 -2.72 -0.63 -1.84
C GLY A 733 -2.86 -1.46 -3.11
N SER A 734 -2.91 -0.82 -4.28
CA SER A 734 -2.84 -1.50 -5.57
C SER A 734 -1.42 -1.76 -6.06
N ALA A 735 -0.36 -1.34 -5.37
CA ALA A 735 1.00 -1.50 -5.83
C ALA A 735 1.50 -2.96 -5.67
N TRP A 736 1.92 -3.58 -6.77
CA TRP A 736 2.56 -4.89 -6.80
C TRP A 736 3.96 -4.79 -7.37
N THR A 737 4.95 -5.22 -6.61
CA THR A 737 6.32 -5.41 -7.07
C THR A 737 6.53 -6.85 -7.48
N PHE A 738 6.79 -7.06 -8.75
CA PHE A 738 7.23 -8.33 -9.31
C PHE A 738 8.75 -8.32 -9.25
N ARG A 739 9.34 -9.11 -8.36
CA ARG A 739 10.79 -9.23 -8.17
C ARG A 739 11.27 -10.56 -8.74
N HIS A 740 12.25 -10.51 -9.64
CA HIS A 740 12.84 -11.74 -10.17
C HIS A 740 13.62 -12.48 -9.08
N LEU A 741 13.64 -13.82 -9.12
CA LEU A 741 14.22 -14.64 -8.06
C LEU A 741 15.74 -14.46 -7.89
N ASP A 742 16.44 -13.96 -8.91
CA ASP A 742 17.86 -13.58 -8.78
C ASP A 742 18.10 -12.28 -7.99
N GLY A 743 17.03 -11.56 -7.62
CA GLY A 743 17.06 -10.32 -6.86
C GLY A 743 17.53 -9.09 -7.65
N THR A 744 17.92 -9.23 -8.92
CA THR A 744 18.59 -8.16 -9.68
C THR A 744 17.61 -7.25 -10.43
N LYS A 745 16.41 -7.75 -10.76
CA LYS A 745 15.42 -7.01 -11.54
C LYS A 745 14.04 -7.07 -10.91
N SER A 746 13.31 -5.98 -11.00
CA SER A 746 11.93 -5.86 -10.52
C SER A 746 11.12 -4.86 -11.31
N VAL A 747 9.80 -4.97 -11.25
CA VAL A 747 8.85 -4.01 -11.82
C VAL A 747 7.66 -3.82 -10.88
N THR A 748 7.27 -2.57 -10.60
CA THR A 748 6.20 -2.25 -9.65
C THR A 748 5.00 -1.62 -10.34
N VAL A 749 3.88 -2.32 -10.49
CA VAL A 749 2.70 -1.84 -11.24
C VAL A 749 1.46 -1.80 -10.35
N HIS A 750 0.56 -0.85 -10.62
CA HIS A 750 -0.75 -0.83 -9.98
C HIS A 750 -1.66 -1.92 -10.56
N GLU A 751 -2.30 -2.65 -9.66
CA GLU A 751 -3.44 -3.50 -9.95
C GLU A 751 -4.55 -2.68 -10.63
N PRO A 752 -5.15 -3.20 -11.74
CA PRO A 752 -6.21 -2.49 -12.45
C PRO A 752 -7.41 -2.17 -11.55
N HIS A 753 -7.95 -0.96 -11.69
CA HIS A 753 -9.11 -0.44 -10.93
C HIS A 753 -10.14 0.15 -11.91
N PRO A 754 -11.47 -0.02 -11.72
CA PRO A 754 -12.16 -0.71 -10.61
C PRO A 754 -12.37 -2.21 -10.82
N GLU A 755 -12.08 -2.74 -12.00
CA GLU A 755 -12.28 -4.15 -12.28
C GLU A 755 -10.92 -4.87 -12.32
N PRO A 756 -10.85 -6.15 -11.89
CA PRO A 756 -9.64 -6.98 -11.82
C PRO A 756 -8.97 -7.34 -13.13
N THR A 757 -9.13 -6.52 -14.15
CA THR A 757 -8.84 -6.88 -15.52
C THR A 757 -8.08 -5.75 -16.17
N MET A 758 -6.88 -6.07 -16.66
CA MET A 758 -6.07 -5.14 -17.42
C MET A 758 -6.66 -5.02 -18.82
N ARG A 759 -7.14 -3.83 -19.17
CA ARG A 759 -7.71 -3.55 -20.49
C ARG A 759 -6.58 -3.40 -21.51
N PHE A 760 -6.94 -3.39 -22.80
CA PHE A 760 -5.98 -3.33 -23.90
C PHE A 760 -4.88 -2.26 -23.74
N TRP A 761 -5.26 -1.01 -23.43
CA TRP A 761 -4.29 0.09 -23.29
C TRP A 761 -3.40 -0.07 -22.06
N ASP A 762 -3.93 -0.60 -20.96
CA ASP A 762 -3.16 -0.91 -19.75
C ASP A 762 -2.17 -2.04 -20.00
N ALA A 763 -2.60 -3.08 -20.72
CA ALA A 763 -1.77 -4.23 -21.10
C ALA A 763 -0.63 -3.80 -22.01
N ARG A 764 -0.91 -2.97 -23.02
CA ARG A 764 0.09 -2.42 -23.94
C ARG A 764 1.12 -1.55 -23.22
N ARG A 765 0.67 -0.70 -22.30
CA ARG A 765 1.54 0.13 -21.47
C ARG A 765 2.43 -0.74 -20.57
N PHE A 766 1.85 -1.76 -19.93
CA PHE A 766 2.60 -2.69 -19.12
C PHE A 766 3.63 -3.45 -19.97
N GLY A 767 3.27 -3.92 -21.17
CA GLY A 767 4.19 -4.54 -22.12
C GLY A 767 5.40 -3.65 -22.46
N ARG A 768 5.17 -2.38 -22.85
CA ARG A 768 6.26 -1.42 -23.13
C ARG A 768 7.16 -1.21 -21.92
N ARG A 769 6.59 -1.19 -20.72
CA ARG A 769 7.36 -1.11 -19.48
C ARG A 769 8.25 -2.35 -19.29
N LEU A 770 7.72 -3.54 -19.56
CA LEU A 770 8.51 -4.77 -19.50
C LEU A 770 9.62 -4.78 -20.55
N THR A 771 9.38 -4.25 -21.75
CA THR A 771 10.43 -4.07 -22.76
C THR A 771 11.52 -3.13 -22.28
N ARG A 772 11.19 -1.95 -21.74
CA ARG A 772 12.19 -1.02 -21.19
C ARG A 772 12.98 -1.63 -20.02
N ARG A 773 12.31 -2.36 -19.13
CA ARG A 773 12.92 -2.86 -17.89
C ARG A 773 13.72 -4.14 -18.07
N PHE A 774 13.25 -5.05 -18.92
CA PHE A 774 13.81 -6.39 -19.08
C PHE A 774 14.36 -6.67 -20.47
N GLY A 775 14.09 -5.81 -21.46
CA GLY A 775 14.33 -6.09 -22.89
C GLY A 775 13.33 -7.08 -23.49
N TRP A 776 12.27 -7.43 -22.75
CA TRP A 776 11.30 -8.44 -23.19
C TRP A 776 10.46 -7.94 -24.36
N THR A 777 10.30 -8.80 -25.34
CA THR A 777 9.35 -8.66 -26.46
C THR A 777 8.50 -9.93 -26.53
N LEU A 778 7.57 -9.99 -27.49
CA LEU A 778 6.85 -11.23 -27.75
C LEU A 778 7.82 -12.40 -28.07
N GLU A 779 8.90 -12.11 -28.79
CA GLU A 779 9.88 -13.11 -29.24
C GLU A 779 10.71 -13.67 -28.08
N SER A 780 10.67 -13.04 -26.91
CA SER A 780 11.32 -13.55 -25.71
C SER A 780 10.67 -14.80 -25.13
N PHE A 781 9.44 -15.15 -25.52
CA PHE A 781 8.68 -16.27 -24.96
C PHE A 781 8.35 -17.32 -26.00
N VAL A 782 8.65 -18.59 -25.70
CA VAL A 782 8.37 -19.74 -26.58
C VAL A 782 7.50 -20.77 -25.86
N LEU A 783 6.72 -21.54 -26.61
CA LEU A 783 5.89 -22.60 -26.04
C LEU A 783 6.80 -23.72 -25.50
N GLU A 784 6.60 -24.13 -24.25
CA GLU A 784 7.23 -25.34 -23.70
C GLU A 784 6.94 -26.53 -24.62
N SER A 785 7.98 -27.19 -25.12
CA SER A 785 7.82 -28.45 -25.85
C SER A 785 7.22 -29.46 -24.90
N ALA A 786 6.08 -30.06 -25.27
CA ALA A 786 5.52 -31.17 -24.53
C ALA A 786 6.60 -32.24 -24.37
N ALA A 787 7.08 -32.44 -23.14
CA ALA A 787 7.93 -33.58 -22.85
C ALA A 787 7.15 -34.83 -23.27
N SER A 788 7.67 -35.57 -24.25
CA SER A 788 7.24 -36.95 -24.45
C SER A 788 7.38 -37.66 -23.11
N ALA A 789 6.28 -38.28 -22.68
CA ALA A 789 6.14 -39.01 -21.43
C ALA A 789 7.24 -40.06 -21.23
#